data_AF-A0A949K3E2-F1
#
_entry.id   AF-A0A949K3E2-F1
#
_cell.length_a   1.000
_cell.length_b   1.000
_cell.length_c   1.000
_cell.angle_alpha   90.00
_cell.angle_beta   90.00
_cell.angle_gamma   90.00
#
_symmetry.space_group_name_H-M   'P 1'
#
loop_
_entity.id
_entity.type
_entity.pdbx_description
1 polymer ?
#
loop_
_entity_poly.entity_id
_entity_poly.type
_entity_poly.pdbx_seq_one_letter_code
_entity_poly.pdbx_strand_id
1 'polypeptide(L)'
;DGLTKLSFPESLQTIGFSAFQGCDGLESVSFPEGLQTIESSAFNGCDGLTKLSFPESLQTIGFSAFQGCDGLESVSFPENLKTIGSSAFQSCGSLESVSFPANAKLETIENNTFNNCVSLTDVSFPEGLKIIEKSVFYGCVSLTDVSFPANIQTIGKYAFNGCAGLTSVSLPEGLETIEAQSFSNCGSLKAFEVETDNLYFLSKDGVLYNKVNNTLLQYPIAKSGTSFNVPDGVTAIGDYAFDSCGSLTSVSFPESLQTIGNNAFASCGSLTSVSFPESLQTIGNNAFASCGSLTSVSLPESLQTIGSSVFESCASLTSVRFPESLQSIGFSAFESCTSLTSVIFPANAQLQTIGASAFASCSSLEEITFPASLSAIGVETFAYCGNLSSLTFLRDAPAFSHFSAFTGIASAGVIYYPAGSEKYTEAWKKDKLVLGPDWKLAPAYRLKVEHGAGDGTYGADVRVTVKADTPPSGQVFDKWVSSGGRFDNANSATTTFIMPAAHATVTATYKDDTPPPGHTHFFDSAWRYDNNNHWHECTAGDGARADEAAHTASEWITDKAAAKTEAGSRHKECTVCHYVMQTESIAPTGPTDITVDGAPFTVTINESTIPQTGDTANPLPWLLAMLAALTGGAALLLYRKCRCTKRRG
;
A
#
# COMPACT_ATOMS: atom_id res chain seq x y z
N ASP A 1 40.00 -9.42 -37.86
CA ASP A 1 39.22 -9.93 -39.01
C ASP A 1 39.91 -11.00 -39.85
N GLY A 2 41.14 -10.78 -40.36
CA GLY A 2 41.78 -11.75 -41.27
C GLY A 2 42.44 -12.98 -40.63
N LEU A 3 42.75 -12.93 -39.33
CA LEU A 3 43.37 -14.04 -38.59
C LEU A 3 42.29 -15.01 -38.12
N THR A 4 42.25 -16.22 -38.69
CA THR A 4 41.20 -17.22 -38.39
C THR A 4 41.66 -18.41 -37.56
N LYS A 5 42.96 -18.71 -37.55
CA LYS A 5 43.54 -19.84 -36.81
C LYS A 5 44.87 -19.45 -36.21
N LEU A 6 45.12 -19.93 -35.00
CA LEU A 6 46.36 -19.67 -34.27
C LEU A 6 46.95 -20.97 -33.71
N SER A 7 48.24 -21.17 -33.93
CA SER A 7 49.04 -22.21 -33.29
C SER A 7 50.34 -21.61 -32.76
N PHE A 8 50.85 -22.19 -31.68
CA PHE A 8 52.01 -21.70 -30.96
C PHE A 8 53.15 -22.71 -30.95
N PRO A 9 54.41 -22.28 -30.78
CA PRO A 9 55.52 -23.20 -30.56
C PRO A 9 55.38 -23.93 -29.21
N GLU A 10 55.76 -25.21 -29.16
CA GLU A 10 55.69 -26.06 -27.95
C GLU A 10 56.45 -25.51 -26.73
N SER A 11 57.41 -24.61 -26.95
CA SER A 11 58.16 -23.96 -25.87
C SER A 11 57.42 -22.78 -25.21
N LEU A 12 56.26 -22.37 -25.73
CA LEU A 12 55.50 -21.24 -25.19
C LEU A 12 54.87 -21.61 -23.85
N GLN A 13 55.17 -20.82 -22.82
CA GLN A 13 54.62 -21.01 -21.47
C GLN A 13 53.58 -19.95 -21.10
N THR A 14 53.57 -18.81 -21.78
CA THR A 14 52.72 -17.66 -21.45
C THR A 14 52.20 -16.99 -22.72
N ILE A 15 50.89 -16.72 -22.75
CA ILE A 15 50.28 -15.79 -23.71
C ILE A 15 50.11 -14.46 -23.01
N GLY A 16 50.73 -13.42 -23.56
CA GLY A 16 50.84 -12.11 -22.91
C GLY A 16 49.55 -11.28 -22.90
N PHE A 17 49.57 -10.24 -22.07
CA PHE A 17 48.49 -9.27 -21.92
C PHE A 17 47.97 -8.74 -23.27
N SER A 18 46.65 -8.81 -23.48
CA SER A 18 45.97 -8.33 -24.70
C SER A 18 46.53 -8.86 -26.03
N ALA A 19 47.26 -9.99 -26.06
CA ALA A 19 47.99 -10.44 -27.23
C ALA A 19 47.14 -10.59 -28.52
N PHE A 20 45.88 -11.00 -28.37
CA PHE A 20 44.92 -11.24 -29.45
C PHE A 20 43.59 -10.51 -29.22
N GLN A 21 43.59 -9.45 -28.41
CA GLN A 21 42.37 -8.69 -28.15
C GLN A 21 41.73 -8.17 -29.45
N GLY A 22 40.40 -8.31 -29.57
CA GLY A 22 39.62 -7.88 -30.73
C GLY A 22 39.92 -8.66 -32.01
N CYS A 23 40.40 -9.90 -31.89
CA CYS A 23 40.60 -10.77 -33.04
C CYS A 23 39.29 -11.48 -33.42
N ASP A 24 38.27 -10.73 -33.83
CA ASP A 24 36.90 -11.22 -34.09
C ASP A 24 36.83 -12.32 -35.15
N GLY A 25 37.81 -12.38 -36.05
CA GLY A 25 37.90 -13.42 -37.08
C GLY A 25 38.49 -14.75 -36.58
N LEU A 26 39.02 -14.81 -35.36
CA LEU A 26 39.76 -15.96 -34.83
C LEU A 26 38.80 -17.09 -34.44
N GLU A 27 38.70 -18.12 -35.28
CA GLU A 27 37.75 -19.22 -35.10
C GLU A 27 38.25 -20.31 -34.15
N SER A 28 39.57 -20.52 -34.10
CA SER A 28 40.18 -21.61 -33.31
C SER A 28 41.62 -21.31 -32.89
N VAL A 29 41.97 -21.80 -31.71
CA VAL A 29 43.32 -21.70 -31.12
C VAL A 29 43.79 -23.08 -30.68
N SER A 30 45.00 -23.47 -31.07
CA SER A 30 45.68 -24.67 -30.57
C SER A 30 46.74 -24.27 -29.55
N PHE A 31 46.46 -24.51 -28.27
CA PHE A 31 47.42 -24.24 -27.20
C PHE A 31 48.47 -25.37 -27.11
N PRO A 32 49.75 -25.04 -26.81
CA PRO A 32 50.80 -26.03 -26.62
C PRO A 32 50.70 -26.68 -25.22
N GLU A 33 51.12 -27.94 -25.09
CA GLU A 33 51.01 -28.72 -23.85
C GLU A 33 51.79 -28.11 -22.67
N GLY A 34 52.76 -27.23 -22.94
CA GLY A 34 53.55 -26.52 -21.92
C GLY A 34 52.97 -25.18 -21.45
N LEU A 35 51.83 -24.73 -21.96
CA LEU A 35 51.23 -23.43 -21.64
C LEU A 35 50.73 -23.37 -20.20
N GLN A 36 51.30 -22.48 -19.39
CA GLN A 36 50.96 -22.34 -17.97
C GLN A 36 50.07 -21.14 -17.68
N THR A 37 50.12 -20.09 -18.51
CA THR A 37 49.45 -18.82 -18.22
C THR A 37 48.88 -18.17 -19.47
N ILE A 38 47.63 -17.75 -19.37
CA ILE A 38 46.98 -16.81 -20.29
C ILE A 38 46.76 -15.52 -19.51
N GLU A 39 47.48 -14.46 -19.85
CA GLU A 39 47.41 -13.19 -19.13
C GLU A 39 46.12 -12.42 -19.43
N SER A 40 45.91 -11.33 -18.68
CA SER A 40 44.68 -10.54 -18.75
C SER A 40 44.39 -10.04 -20.17
N SER A 41 43.12 -10.06 -20.53
CA SER A 41 42.58 -9.62 -21.82
C SER A 41 43.17 -10.29 -23.07
N ALA A 42 43.94 -11.38 -22.94
CA ALA A 42 44.68 -11.99 -24.05
C ALA A 42 43.81 -12.31 -25.28
N PHE A 43 42.56 -12.72 -25.09
CA PHE A 43 41.58 -13.03 -26.14
C PHE A 43 40.27 -12.24 -25.94
N ASN A 44 40.33 -11.10 -25.27
CA ASN A 44 39.15 -10.26 -25.05
C ASN A 44 38.53 -9.82 -26.38
N GLY A 45 37.22 -9.99 -26.56
CA GLY A 45 36.50 -9.66 -27.78
C GLY A 45 36.86 -10.54 -28.99
N CYS A 46 37.33 -11.77 -28.77
CA CYS A 46 37.54 -12.72 -29.87
C CYS A 46 36.22 -13.42 -30.23
N ASP A 47 35.29 -12.69 -30.85
CA ASP A 47 33.91 -13.15 -31.07
C ASP A 47 33.79 -14.39 -31.95
N GLY A 48 34.71 -14.58 -32.91
CA GLY A 48 34.71 -15.76 -33.79
C GLY A 48 35.10 -17.06 -33.10
N LEU A 49 35.63 -17.01 -31.87
CA LEU A 49 36.21 -18.17 -31.22
C LEU A 49 35.11 -19.11 -30.70
N THR A 50 34.94 -20.25 -31.36
CA THR A 50 33.81 -21.16 -31.07
C THR A 50 34.10 -22.21 -30.01
N LYS A 51 35.35 -22.68 -29.94
CA LYS A 51 35.77 -23.76 -29.04
C LYS A 51 37.16 -23.49 -28.47
N LEU A 52 37.32 -23.84 -27.20
CA LEU A 52 38.59 -23.80 -26.47
C LEU A 52 38.91 -25.17 -25.92
N SER A 53 40.15 -25.62 -26.10
CA SER A 53 40.68 -26.82 -25.46
C SER A 53 41.96 -26.42 -24.74
N PHE A 54 41.89 -26.36 -23.41
CA PHE A 54 43.02 -25.99 -22.57
C PHE A 54 43.93 -27.20 -22.30
N PRO A 55 45.27 -27.02 -22.26
CA PRO A 55 46.19 -28.07 -21.90
C PRO A 55 46.22 -28.30 -20.37
N GLU A 56 46.55 -29.52 -19.93
CA GLU A 56 46.57 -29.89 -18.51
C GLU A 56 47.61 -29.15 -17.66
N SER A 57 48.59 -28.49 -18.30
CA SER A 57 49.61 -27.68 -17.63
C SER A 57 49.14 -26.26 -17.29
N LEU A 58 47.98 -25.83 -17.80
CA LEU A 58 47.44 -24.49 -17.60
C LEU A 58 47.07 -24.28 -16.13
N GLN A 59 47.60 -23.20 -15.54
CA GLN A 59 47.42 -22.89 -14.12
C GLN A 59 46.65 -21.58 -13.90
N THR A 60 46.74 -20.64 -14.84
CA THR A 60 46.19 -19.29 -14.67
C THR A 60 45.54 -18.79 -15.95
N ILE A 61 44.30 -18.33 -15.81
CA ILE A 61 43.59 -17.49 -16.78
C ILE A 61 43.42 -16.11 -16.15
N GLY A 62 43.89 -15.06 -16.84
CA GLY A 62 43.90 -13.70 -16.33
C GLY A 62 42.54 -12.99 -16.36
N PHE A 63 42.54 -11.78 -15.80
CA PHE A 63 41.37 -10.88 -15.78
C PHE A 63 40.86 -10.64 -17.21
N SER A 64 39.55 -10.76 -17.44
CA SER A 64 38.91 -10.53 -18.76
C SER A 64 39.54 -11.30 -19.94
N ALA A 65 40.30 -12.37 -19.70
CA ALA A 65 41.09 -13.04 -20.73
C ALA A 65 40.30 -13.48 -21.97
N PHE A 66 39.05 -13.88 -21.80
CA PHE A 66 38.10 -14.30 -22.84
C PHE A 66 36.77 -13.52 -22.76
N GLN A 67 36.78 -12.34 -22.12
CA GLN A 67 35.57 -11.52 -22.02
C GLN A 67 35.08 -11.14 -23.42
N GLY A 68 33.78 -11.26 -23.66
CA GLY A 68 33.17 -10.92 -24.95
C GLY A 68 33.44 -11.94 -26.04
N CYS A 69 33.97 -13.14 -25.75
CA CYS A 69 34.09 -14.20 -26.76
C CYS A 69 32.71 -14.78 -27.10
N ASP A 70 31.90 -14.03 -27.84
CA ASP A 70 30.48 -14.31 -28.05
C ASP A 70 30.20 -15.58 -28.85
N GLY A 71 31.14 -16.06 -29.67
CA GLY A 71 30.99 -17.33 -30.41
C GLY A 71 31.27 -18.58 -29.60
N LEU A 72 31.82 -18.45 -28.39
CA LEU A 72 32.30 -19.59 -27.60
C LEU A 72 31.12 -20.41 -27.07
N GLU A 73 30.96 -21.65 -27.53
CA GLU A 73 29.80 -22.50 -27.21
C GLU A 73 29.97 -23.29 -25.91
N SER A 74 31.21 -23.70 -25.60
CA SER A 74 31.50 -24.53 -24.43
C SER A 74 32.93 -24.33 -23.93
N VAL A 75 33.12 -24.48 -22.62
CA VAL A 75 34.44 -24.46 -21.98
C VAL A 75 34.58 -25.62 -21.02
N SER A 76 35.70 -26.34 -21.16
CA SER A 76 36.13 -27.37 -20.23
C SER A 76 37.48 -26.99 -19.65
N PHE A 77 37.57 -26.86 -18.33
CA PHE A 77 38.77 -26.43 -17.62
C PHE A 77 39.64 -27.63 -17.22
N PRO A 78 40.99 -27.50 -17.20
CA PRO A 78 41.89 -28.60 -16.81
C PRO A 78 41.98 -28.77 -15.29
N GLU A 79 42.45 -29.94 -14.84
CA GLU A 79 42.49 -30.32 -13.40
C GLU A 79 43.37 -29.36 -12.58
N ASN A 80 44.51 -28.95 -13.14
CA ASN A 80 45.53 -28.18 -12.41
C ASN A 80 45.31 -26.66 -12.45
N LEU A 81 44.18 -26.20 -12.99
CA LEU A 81 43.85 -24.78 -13.02
C LEU A 81 43.67 -24.27 -11.59
N LYS A 82 44.46 -23.24 -11.23
CA LYS A 82 44.46 -22.65 -9.89
C LYS A 82 43.61 -21.40 -9.80
N THR A 83 43.52 -20.65 -10.89
CA THR A 83 42.90 -19.31 -10.91
C THR A 83 42.23 -19.04 -12.24
N ILE A 84 41.00 -18.50 -12.16
CA ILE A 84 40.30 -17.86 -13.26
C ILE A 84 40.05 -16.43 -12.81
N GLY A 85 40.69 -15.48 -13.49
CA GLY A 85 40.61 -14.07 -13.14
C GLY A 85 39.20 -13.51 -13.31
N SER A 86 38.90 -12.48 -12.53
CA SER A 86 37.63 -11.76 -12.59
C SER A 86 37.26 -11.37 -14.03
N SER A 87 35.98 -11.46 -14.36
CA SER A 87 35.43 -11.22 -15.71
C SER A 87 36.01 -12.08 -16.84
N ALA A 88 36.79 -13.14 -16.58
CA ALA A 88 37.50 -13.87 -17.62
C ALA A 88 36.61 -14.37 -18.77
N PHE A 89 35.36 -14.75 -18.52
CA PHE A 89 34.39 -15.18 -19.53
C PHE A 89 33.11 -14.34 -19.47
N GLN A 90 33.22 -13.08 -19.03
CA GLN A 90 32.07 -12.17 -18.98
C GLN A 90 31.55 -11.91 -20.39
N SER A 91 30.23 -11.91 -20.54
CA SER A 91 29.52 -11.66 -21.79
C SER A 91 29.97 -12.59 -22.91
N CYS A 92 30.18 -13.88 -22.64
CA CYS A 92 30.28 -14.88 -23.70
C CYS A 92 28.86 -15.34 -24.06
N GLY A 93 28.20 -14.62 -24.96
CA GLY A 93 26.78 -14.72 -25.23
C GLY A 93 26.29 -16.09 -25.71
N SER A 94 27.11 -16.84 -26.45
CA SER A 94 26.76 -18.19 -26.93
C SER A 94 27.24 -19.33 -26.02
N LEU A 95 27.83 -19.03 -24.86
CA LEU A 95 28.37 -20.06 -23.97
C LEU A 95 27.23 -20.86 -23.36
N GLU A 96 27.05 -22.11 -23.78
CA GLU A 96 25.97 -23.00 -23.36
C GLU A 96 26.35 -23.87 -22.17
N SER A 97 27.64 -24.24 -22.05
CA SER A 97 28.13 -25.15 -21.01
C SER A 97 29.51 -24.79 -20.47
N VAL A 98 29.66 -24.95 -19.15
CA VAL A 98 30.93 -24.82 -18.43
C VAL A 98 31.16 -26.07 -17.59
N SER A 99 32.35 -26.67 -17.73
CA SER A 99 32.69 -27.89 -16.98
C SER A 99 34.06 -27.86 -16.33
N PHE A 100 34.12 -28.45 -15.14
CA PHE A 100 35.34 -28.67 -14.37
C PHE A 100 35.45 -30.15 -14.00
N PRO A 101 36.64 -30.77 -14.09
CA PRO A 101 36.90 -32.09 -13.52
C PRO A 101 36.56 -32.09 -12.02
N ALA A 102 35.96 -33.16 -11.50
CA ALA A 102 35.57 -33.26 -10.10
C ALA A 102 36.75 -33.02 -9.13
N ASN A 103 37.95 -33.49 -9.51
CA ASN A 103 39.20 -33.34 -8.78
C ASN A 103 39.98 -32.05 -9.09
N ALA A 104 39.40 -31.09 -9.82
CA ALA A 104 40.08 -29.84 -10.12
C ALA A 104 40.38 -29.04 -8.83
N LYS A 105 41.52 -28.35 -8.82
CA LYS A 105 42.07 -27.68 -7.63
C LYS A 105 41.52 -26.27 -7.38
N LEU A 106 40.55 -25.83 -8.18
CA LEU A 106 39.98 -24.49 -8.09
C LEU A 106 39.04 -24.39 -6.87
N GLU A 107 39.43 -23.57 -5.89
CA GLU A 107 38.62 -23.34 -4.68
C GLU A 107 37.71 -22.12 -4.77
N THR A 108 37.91 -21.25 -5.77
CA THR A 108 37.16 -19.98 -5.93
C THR A 108 36.92 -19.65 -7.40
N ILE A 109 35.70 -19.24 -7.73
CA ILE A 109 35.38 -18.60 -9.01
C ILE A 109 35.23 -17.10 -8.74
N GLU A 110 36.12 -16.30 -9.34
CA GLU A 110 36.25 -14.87 -9.05
C GLU A 110 35.10 -14.02 -9.62
N ASN A 111 35.01 -12.78 -9.15
CA ASN A 111 33.98 -11.81 -9.51
C ASN A 111 33.68 -11.75 -11.01
N ASN A 112 32.38 -11.77 -11.36
CA ASN A 112 31.87 -11.61 -12.73
C ASN A 112 32.36 -12.65 -13.76
N THR A 113 32.99 -13.77 -13.36
CA THR A 113 33.65 -14.70 -14.30
C THR A 113 32.76 -15.13 -15.46
N PHE A 114 31.48 -15.46 -15.23
CA PHE A 114 30.51 -15.87 -16.26
C PHE A 114 29.32 -14.90 -16.35
N ASN A 115 29.53 -13.64 -15.96
CA ASN A 115 28.50 -12.62 -15.93
C ASN A 115 27.94 -12.41 -17.35
N ASN A 116 26.61 -12.35 -17.49
CA ASN A 116 25.89 -12.20 -18.76
C ASN A 116 26.22 -13.27 -19.81
N CYS A 117 26.63 -14.49 -19.42
CA CYS A 117 26.59 -15.65 -20.31
C CYS A 117 25.13 -16.10 -20.49
N VAL A 118 24.39 -15.38 -21.33
CA VAL A 118 22.91 -15.47 -21.43
C VAL A 118 22.42 -16.83 -21.95
N SER A 119 23.24 -17.57 -22.69
CA SER A 119 22.91 -18.91 -23.23
C SER A 119 23.34 -20.05 -22.30
N LEU A 120 23.97 -19.76 -21.16
CA LEU A 120 24.51 -20.77 -20.26
C LEU A 120 23.37 -21.58 -19.63
N THR A 121 23.36 -22.89 -19.88
CA THR A 121 22.33 -23.82 -19.38
C THR A 121 22.90 -24.87 -18.44
N ASP A 122 24.18 -25.22 -18.60
CA ASP A 122 24.84 -26.28 -17.83
C ASP A 122 26.14 -25.79 -17.18
N VAL A 123 26.26 -26.02 -15.88
CA VAL A 123 27.46 -25.70 -15.09
C VAL A 123 27.74 -26.85 -14.15
N SER A 124 28.90 -27.48 -14.30
CA SER A 124 29.41 -28.49 -13.37
C SER A 124 30.60 -27.95 -12.58
N PHE A 125 30.50 -27.92 -11.25
CA PHE A 125 31.55 -27.41 -10.37
C PHE A 125 32.50 -28.52 -9.89
N PRO A 126 33.77 -28.19 -9.55
CA PRO A 126 34.65 -29.14 -8.90
C PRO A 126 34.25 -29.38 -7.45
N GLU A 127 34.50 -30.58 -6.90
CA GLU A 127 34.08 -30.95 -5.54
C GLU A 127 34.75 -30.08 -4.46
N GLY A 128 35.95 -29.57 -4.74
CA GLY A 128 36.72 -28.71 -3.83
C GLY A 128 36.35 -27.23 -3.86
N LEU A 129 35.36 -26.80 -4.66
CA LEU A 129 34.96 -25.40 -4.75
C LEU A 129 34.36 -24.92 -3.42
N LYS A 130 34.90 -23.81 -2.89
CA LYS A 130 34.46 -23.20 -1.62
C LYS A 130 33.69 -21.90 -1.81
N ILE A 131 34.04 -21.11 -2.83
CA ILE A 131 33.54 -19.75 -2.98
C ILE A 131 33.11 -19.48 -4.43
N ILE A 132 31.87 -19.01 -4.58
CA ILE A 132 31.40 -18.32 -5.78
C ILE A 132 31.31 -16.84 -5.42
N GLU A 133 32.16 -16.00 -6.01
CA GLU A 133 32.22 -14.57 -5.65
C GLU A 133 31.07 -13.74 -6.27
N LYS A 134 31.19 -12.41 -6.18
CA LYS A 134 30.16 -11.47 -6.60
C LYS A 134 29.85 -11.60 -8.10
N SER A 135 28.56 -11.62 -8.43
CA SER A 135 28.05 -11.53 -9.81
C SER A 135 28.57 -12.59 -10.79
N VAL A 136 29.08 -13.74 -10.32
CA VAL A 136 29.69 -14.77 -11.18
C VAL A 136 28.77 -15.23 -12.31
N PHE A 137 27.50 -15.51 -12.03
CA PHE A 137 26.47 -15.93 -12.99
C PHE A 137 25.36 -14.89 -13.14
N TYR A 138 25.63 -13.63 -12.80
CA TYR A 138 24.65 -12.55 -12.96
C TYR A 138 24.14 -12.52 -14.40
N GLY A 139 22.82 -12.48 -14.60
CA GLY A 139 22.22 -12.39 -15.94
C GLY A 139 22.34 -13.65 -16.79
N CYS A 140 22.75 -14.80 -16.23
CA CYS A 140 22.67 -16.10 -16.92
C CYS A 140 21.20 -16.56 -17.00
N VAL A 141 20.43 -15.92 -17.88
CA VAL A 141 18.96 -16.07 -17.97
C VAL A 141 18.50 -17.47 -18.38
N SER A 142 19.34 -18.22 -19.11
CA SER A 142 19.02 -19.59 -19.57
C SER A 142 19.36 -20.67 -18.56
N LEU A 143 20.02 -20.34 -17.44
CA LEU A 143 20.36 -21.32 -16.41
C LEU A 143 19.09 -21.74 -15.68
N THR A 144 18.73 -23.03 -15.79
CA THR A 144 17.45 -23.55 -15.26
C THR A 144 17.59 -24.31 -13.94
N ASP A 145 18.79 -24.83 -13.68
CA ASP A 145 19.18 -25.53 -12.47
C ASP A 145 20.65 -25.22 -12.14
N VAL A 146 21.02 -25.37 -10.87
CA VAL A 146 22.39 -25.26 -10.38
C VAL A 146 22.63 -26.28 -9.28
N SER A 147 23.56 -27.20 -9.53
CA SER A 147 23.96 -28.23 -8.56
C SER A 147 25.24 -27.81 -7.85
N PHE A 148 25.13 -27.33 -6.61
CA PHE A 148 26.29 -26.92 -5.83
C PHE A 148 27.07 -28.12 -5.27
N PRO A 149 28.42 -28.05 -5.22
CA PRO A 149 29.23 -29.08 -4.57
C PRO A 149 29.09 -29.00 -3.05
N ALA A 150 29.29 -30.13 -2.36
CA ALA A 150 29.08 -30.23 -0.91
C ALA A 150 29.97 -29.29 -0.08
N ASN A 151 31.17 -28.94 -0.58
CA ASN A 151 32.14 -28.10 0.11
C ASN A 151 31.95 -26.58 -0.14
N ILE A 152 30.91 -26.17 -0.87
CA ILE A 152 30.64 -24.73 -1.05
C ILE A 152 30.33 -24.10 0.31
N GLN A 153 31.00 -22.99 0.60
CA GLN A 153 30.85 -22.24 1.85
C GLN A 153 30.20 -20.88 1.62
N THR A 154 30.46 -20.24 0.47
CA THR A 154 30.01 -18.87 0.20
C THR A 154 29.42 -18.70 -1.20
N ILE A 155 28.23 -18.10 -1.26
CA ILE A 155 27.61 -17.56 -2.47
C ILE A 155 27.54 -16.04 -2.34
N GLY A 156 28.41 -15.36 -3.09
CA GLY A 156 28.65 -13.92 -3.02
C GLY A 156 27.54 -13.06 -3.61
N LYS A 157 27.61 -11.76 -3.35
CA LYS A 157 26.58 -10.77 -3.67
C LYS A 157 26.22 -10.85 -5.16
N TYR A 158 24.93 -10.88 -5.48
CA TYR A 158 24.44 -10.97 -6.87
C TYR A 158 24.90 -12.21 -7.68
N ALA A 159 25.49 -13.25 -7.07
CA ALA A 159 26.10 -14.36 -7.80
C ALA A 159 25.20 -14.98 -8.88
N PHE A 160 23.90 -15.12 -8.62
CA PHE A 160 22.88 -15.64 -9.55
C PHE A 160 21.74 -14.63 -9.79
N ASN A 161 22.00 -13.33 -9.59
CA ASN A 161 20.97 -12.31 -9.81
C ASN A 161 20.57 -12.29 -11.29
N GLY A 162 19.27 -12.29 -11.56
CA GLY A 162 18.76 -12.27 -12.93
C GLY A 162 18.91 -13.60 -13.67
N CYS A 163 19.25 -14.70 -12.99
CA CYS A 163 19.11 -16.05 -13.52
C CYS A 163 17.62 -16.42 -13.65
N ALA A 164 16.95 -15.82 -14.64
CA ALA A 164 15.50 -15.86 -14.78
C ALA A 164 14.94 -17.26 -15.09
N GLY A 165 15.77 -18.17 -15.59
CA GLY A 165 15.43 -19.57 -15.87
C GLY A 165 15.42 -20.48 -14.64
N LEU A 166 16.08 -20.11 -13.52
CA LEU A 166 16.21 -20.98 -12.35
C LEU A 166 14.83 -21.27 -11.77
N THR A 167 14.50 -22.55 -11.62
CA THR A 167 13.17 -22.99 -11.14
C THR A 167 13.14 -23.41 -9.68
N SER A 168 14.24 -24.01 -9.21
CA SER A 168 14.52 -24.35 -7.82
C SER A 168 16.00 -24.23 -7.55
N VAL A 169 16.38 -24.05 -6.28
CA VAL A 169 17.79 -24.04 -5.86
C VAL A 169 17.96 -24.91 -4.62
N SER A 170 18.84 -25.91 -4.71
CA SER A 170 19.16 -26.81 -3.61
C SER A 170 20.48 -26.40 -2.95
N LEU A 171 20.43 -26.07 -1.66
CA LEU A 171 21.58 -25.56 -0.90
C LEU A 171 22.17 -26.65 0.01
N PRO A 172 23.49 -26.94 -0.09
CA PRO A 172 24.13 -28.05 0.61
C PRO A 172 24.40 -27.77 2.09
N GLU A 173 24.74 -28.81 2.85
CA GLU A 173 25.03 -28.75 4.29
C GLU A 173 26.14 -27.75 4.65
N GLY A 174 27.23 -27.73 3.88
CA GLY A 174 28.42 -26.93 4.16
C GLY A 174 28.30 -25.43 3.90
N LEU A 175 27.17 -24.96 3.36
CA LEU A 175 27.00 -23.55 2.98
C LEU A 175 26.82 -22.68 4.23
N GLU A 176 27.73 -21.72 4.40
CA GLU A 176 27.81 -20.84 5.58
C GLU A 176 27.27 -19.44 5.29
N THR A 177 27.51 -18.92 4.08
CA THR A 177 27.19 -17.53 3.72
C THR A 177 26.47 -17.43 2.37
N ILE A 178 25.35 -16.71 2.38
CA ILE A 178 24.66 -16.21 1.18
C ILE A 178 24.56 -14.70 1.34
N GLU A 179 25.23 -13.97 0.46
CA GLU A 179 25.24 -12.51 0.51
C GLU A 179 23.98 -11.89 -0.14
N ALA A 180 23.82 -10.57 0.02
CA ALA A 180 22.65 -9.86 -0.46
C ALA A 180 22.42 -10.04 -1.97
N GLN A 181 21.16 -10.23 -2.34
CA GLN A 181 20.71 -10.29 -3.74
C GLN A 181 21.29 -11.42 -4.60
N SER A 182 21.90 -12.45 -3.98
CA SER A 182 22.49 -13.59 -4.71
C SER A 182 21.49 -14.28 -5.64
N PHE A 183 20.19 -14.28 -5.31
CA PHE A 183 19.14 -14.92 -6.11
C PHE A 183 17.95 -13.98 -6.41
N SER A 184 18.16 -12.65 -6.38
CA SER A 184 17.10 -11.71 -6.77
C SER A 184 16.89 -11.72 -8.30
N ASN A 185 15.71 -11.30 -8.76
CA ASN A 185 15.33 -11.32 -10.19
C ASN A 185 15.36 -12.72 -10.85
N CYS A 186 15.37 -13.81 -10.08
CA CYS A 186 15.16 -15.16 -10.60
C CYS A 186 13.67 -15.39 -10.89
N GLY A 187 13.18 -14.86 -12.01
CA GLY A 187 11.76 -14.78 -12.36
C GLY A 187 11.00 -16.10 -12.45
N SER A 188 11.68 -17.24 -12.60
CA SER A 188 11.05 -18.58 -12.61
C SER A 188 11.20 -19.35 -11.31
N LEU A 189 11.85 -18.77 -10.29
CA LEU A 189 12.21 -19.49 -9.07
C LEU A 189 10.97 -19.71 -8.20
N LYS A 190 10.68 -20.97 -7.91
CA LYS A 190 9.48 -21.40 -7.17
C LYS A 190 9.78 -21.79 -5.72
N ALA A 191 10.97 -22.30 -5.46
CA ALA A 191 11.37 -22.80 -4.15
C ALA A 191 12.89 -22.83 -3.98
N PHE A 192 13.32 -22.62 -2.74
CA PHE A 192 14.60 -23.09 -2.24
C PHE A 192 14.42 -24.42 -1.52
N GLU A 193 15.38 -25.31 -1.65
CA GLU A 193 15.54 -26.50 -0.84
C GLU A 193 16.85 -26.36 -0.07
N VAL A 194 16.87 -26.76 1.20
CA VAL A 194 18.07 -26.66 2.04
C VAL A 194 18.25 -27.99 2.76
N GLU A 195 19.44 -28.55 2.67
CA GLU A 195 19.80 -29.77 3.41
C GLU A 195 19.52 -29.61 4.91
N THR A 196 18.91 -30.65 5.51
CA THR A 196 18.35 -30.55 6.87
C THR A 196 19.39 -30.18 7.92
N ASP A 197 20.63 -30.63 7.70
CA ASP A 197 21.76 -30.48 8.62
C ASP A 197 22.54 -29.16 8.41
N ASN A 198 22.15 -28.34 7.43
CA ASN A 198 22.76 -27.02 7.25
C ASN A 198 22.57 -26.16 8.52
N LEU A 199 23.68 -25.66 9.08
CA LEU A 199 23.69 -24.95 10.36
C LEU A 199 23.18 -23.50 10.27
N TYR A 200 23.19 -22.89 9.09
CA TYR A 200 22.98 -21.45 8.90
C TYR A 200 21.65 -21.12 8.21
N PHE A 201 21.15 -21.99 7.35
CA PHE A 201 19.97 -21.75 6.52
C PHE A 201 18.92 -22.83 6.70
N LEU A 202 17.65 -22.47 6.53
CA LEU A 202 16.55 -23.41 6.26
C LEU A 202 15.71 -22.92 5.09
N SER A 203 15.05 -23.88 4.46
CA SER A 203 13.84 -23.61 3.68
C SER A 203 12.60 -23.96 4.50
N LYS A 204 11.60 -23.08 4.47
CA LYS A 204 10.25 -23.39 4.97
C LYS A 204 9.25 -22.98 3.91
N ASP A 205 8.46 -23.96 3.45
CA ASP A 205 7.52 -23.81 2.33
C ASP A 205 8.19 -23.24 1.06
N GLY A 206 9.46 -23.61 0.80
CA GLY A 206 10.24 -23.12 -0.34
C GLY A 206 10.83 -21.72 -0.19
N VAL A 207 10.65 -21.06 0.96
CA VAL A 207 11.21 -19.72 1.25
C VAL A 207 12.51 -19.86 2.02
N LEU A 208 13.52 -19.05 1.69
CA LEU A 208 14.86 -19.12 2.29
C LEU A 208 14.97 -18.24 3.54
N TYR A 209 15.52 -18.80 4.61
CA TYR A 209 15.74 -18.10 5.89
C TYR A 209 17.15 -18.34 6.41
N ASN A 210 17.67 -17.37 7.16
CA ASN A 210 18.84 -17.51 8.01
C ASN A 210 18.41 -17.92 9.43
N LYS A 211 18.87 -19.08 9.88
CA LYS A 211 18.60 -19.68 11.20
C LYS A 211 19.25 -18.93 12.35
N VAL A 212 20.40 -18.32 12.11
CA VAL A 212 21.24 -17.74 13.16
C VAL A 212 20.70 -16.40 13.63
N ASN A 213 20.22 -15.58 12.69
CA ASN A 213 19.70 -14.24 12.97
C ASN A 213 18.19 -14.09 12.74
N ASN A 214 17.46 -15.19 12.52
CA ASN A 214 16.02 -15.23 12.32
C ASN A 214 15.51 -14.30 11.21
N THR A 215 16.21 -14.26 10.07
CA THR A 215 15.88 -13.38 8.93
C THR A 215 15.29 -14.19 7.78
N LEU A 216 14.18 -13.72 7.19
CA LEU A 216 13.73 -14.18 5.88
C LEU A 216 14.60 -13.52 4.81
N LEU A 217 15.39 -14.33 4.09
CA LEU A 217 16.39 -13.84 3.13
C LEU A 217 15.80 -13.63 1.74
N GLN A 218 15.04 -14.61 1.23
CA GLN A 218 14.50 -14.54 -0.12
C GLN A 218 13.20 -15.34 -0.25
N TYR A 219 12.17 -14.66 -0.73
CA TYR A 219 10.94 -15.23 -1.24
C TYR A 219 11.11 -15.50 -2.75
N PRO A 220 10.78 -16.72 -3.24
CA PRO A 220 10.83 -17.01 -4.67
C PRO A 220 9.73 -16.28 -5.45
N ILE A 221 10.12 -15.48 -6.47
CA ILE A 221 9.20 -14.62 -7.24
C ILE A 221 8.07 -15.43 -7.91
N ALA A 222 8.36 -16.65 -8.38
CA ALA A 222 7.39 -17.53 -9.03
C ALA A 222 6.69 -18.50 -8.07
N LYS A 223 6.87 -18.36 -6.75
CA LYS A 223 6.15 -19.15 -5.76
C LYS A 223 4.64 -18.93 -5.93
N SER A 224 3.88 -20.03 -5.94
CA SER A 224 2.43 -19.99 -6.07
C SER A 224 1.75 -19.42 -4.82
N GLY A 225 0.61 -18.77 -5.03
CA GLY A 225 -0.18 -18.13 -3.97
C GLY A 225 -0.18 -16.61 -4.11
N THR A 226 -1.19 -15.99 -3.51
CA THR A 226 -1.37 -14.54 -3.48
C THR A 226 -1.23 -13.95 -2.08
N SER A 227 -1.05 -14.80 -1.07
CA SER A 227 -0.86 -14.39 0.31
C SER A 227 0.28 -15.17 0.94
N PHE A 228 0.98 -14.53 1.86
CA PHE A 228 2.07 -15.16 2.60
C PHE A 228 2.02 -14.79 4.08
N ASN A 229 2.15 -15.80 4.94
CA ASN A 229 2.24 -15.62 6.38
C ASN A 229 3.69 -15.85 6.80
N VAL A 230 4.37 -14.78 7.21
CA VAL A 230 5.74 -14.87 7.71
C VAL A 230 5.71 -15.66 9.03
N PRO A 231 6.51 -16.74 9.18
CA PRO A 231 6.48 -17.59 10.36
C PRO A 231 6.85 -16.87 11.67
N ASP A 232 6.27 -17.32 12.78
CA ASP A 232 6.66 -16.91 14.13
C ASP A 232 8.16 -17.09 14.37
N GLY A 233 8.75 -16.16 15.12
CA GLY A 233 10.17 -16.15 15.47
C GLY A 233 11.04 -15.40 14.47
N VAL A 234 10.55 -15.10 13.25
CA VAL A 234 11.23 -14.19 12.31
C VAL A 234 11.28 -12.80 12.92
N THR A 235 12.49 -12.25 13.03
CA THR A 235 12.73 -10.91 13.60
C THR A 235 13.07 -9.87 12.53
N ALA A 236 13.45 -10.30 11.33
CA ALA A 236 13.76 -9.40 10.23
C ALA A 236 13.33 -9.94 8.86
N ILE A 237 12.93 -9.03 7.97
CA ILE A 237 12.85 -9.27 6.53
C ILE A 237 14.11 -8.68 5.89
N GLY A 238 14.87 -9.50 5.17
CA GLY A 238 16.11 -9.08 4.52
C GLY A 238 15.92 -8.08 3.39
N ASP A 239 17.01 -7.43 3.00
CA ASP A 239 17.03 -6.55 1.84
C ASP A 239 16.63 -7.33 0.57
N TYR A 240 15.74 -6.76 -0.25
CA TYR A 240 15.21 -7.37 -1.49
C TYR A 240 14.46 -8.70 -1.33
N ALA A 241 14.09 -9.10 -0.11
CA ALA A 241 13.56 -10.44 0.15
C ALA A 241 12.29 -10.78 -0.65
N PHE A 242 11.42 -9.81 -0.92
CA PHE A 242 10.21 -9.92 -1.74
C PHE A 242 10.23 -8.96 -2.94
N ASP A 243 11.39 -8.42 -3.33
CA ASP A 243 11.48 -7.50 -4.47
C ASP A 243 10.84 -8.14 -5.72
N SER A 244 10.02 -7.35 -6.40
CA SER A 244 9.34 -7.70 -7.65
C SER A 244 8.39 -8.91 -7.53
N CYS A 245 7.89 -9.22 -6.33
CA CYS A 245 6.86 -10.25 -6.13
C CYS A 245 5.49 -9.79 -6.64
N GLY A 246 5.30 -9.81 -7.96
CA GLY A 246 4.10 -9.31 -8.64
C GLY A 246 2.81 -10.11 -8.40
N SER A 247 2.87 -11.30 -7.79
CA SER A 247 1.69 -12.13 -7.48
C SER A 247 1.11 -11.92 -6.08
N LEU A 248 1.91 -11.39 -5.14
CA LEU A 248 1.48 -11.23 -3.75
C LEU A 248 0.53 -10.04 -3.61
N THR A 249 -0.66 -10.31 -3.07
CA THR A 249 -1.68 -9.30 -2.75
C THR A 249 -1.71 -8.94 -1.27
N SER A 250 -1.21 -9.83 -0.40
CA SER A 250 -1.16 -9.60 1.05
C SER A 250 0.01 -10.35 1.70
N VAL A 251 0.55 -9.77 2.76
CA VAL A 251 1.57 -10.38 3.62
C VAL A 251 1.18 -10.14 5.07
N SER A 252 1.19 -11.19 5.88
CA SER A 252 1.02 -11.08 7.34
C SER A 252 2.36 -11.28 8.04
N PHE A 253 2.62 -10.44 9.03
CA PHE A 253 3.86 -10.41 9.79
C PHE A 253 3.64 -10.93 11.23
N PRO A 254 4.62 -11.62 11.83
CA PRO A 254 4.55 -12.03 13.22
C PRO A 254 4.85 -10.85 14.16
N GLU A 255 4.33 -10.93 15.39
CA GLU A 255 4.62 -9.96 16.47
C GLU A 255 6.10 -9.97 16.94
N SER A 256 6.93 -10.87 16.40
CA SER A 256 8.38 -10.87 16.62
C SER A 256 9.14 -9.97 15.66
N LEU A 257 8.51 -9.47 14.59
CA LEU A 257 9.18 -8.72 13.53
C LEU A 257 9.59 -7.33 14.02
N GLN A 258 10.87 -7.00 13.89
CA GLN A 258 11.45 -5.73 14.34
C GLN A 258 11.95 -4.86 13.18
N THR A 259 12.39 -5.47 12.09
CA THR A 259 13.02 -4.77 10.96
C THR A 259 12.55 -5.28 9.61
N ILE A 260 12.26 -4.34 8.70
CA ILE A 260 12.10 -4.61 7.27
C ILE A 260 13.27 -3.94 6.53
N GLY A 261 14.01 -4.72 5.74
CA GLY A 261 15.19 -4.28 5.01
C GLY A 261 14.91 -3.34 3.83
N ASN A 262 15.98 -2.86 3.21
CA ASN A 262 15.90 -2.00 2.04
C ASN A 262 15.32 -2.76 0.84
N ASN A 263 14.41 -2.12 0.09
CA ASN A 263 13.75 -2.70 -1.09
C ASN A 263 13.02 -4.03 -0.81
N ALA A 264 12.73 -4.35 0.46
CA ALA A 264 12.22 -5.66 0.86
C ALA A 264 10.95 -6.08 0.10
N PHE A 265 10.05 -5.15 -0.22
CA PHE A 265 8.83 -5.36 -1.01
C PHE A 265 8.77 -4.41 -2.21
N ALA A 266 9.91 -3.89 -2.68
CA ALA A 266 9.94 -3.01 -3.85
C ALA A 266 9.28 -3.69 -5.06
N SER A 267 8.58 -2.93 -5.89
CA SER A 267 7.92 -3.42 -7.11
C SER A 267 6.91 -4.57 -6.90
N CYS A 268 6.40 -4.77 -5.67
CA CYS A 268 5.26 -5.66 -5.40
C CYS A 268 3.95 -5.02 -5.90
N GLY A 269 3.77 -4.93 -7.22
CA GLY A 269 2.71 -4.16 -7.87
C GLY A 269 1.27 -4.59 -7.53
N SER A 270 1.07 -5.84 -7.08
CA SER A 270 -0.25 -6.39 -6.71
C SER A 270 -0.57 -6.29 -5.22
N LEU A 271 0.38 -5.85 -4.38
CA LEU A 271 0.20 -5.78 -2.93
C LEU A 271 -0.83 -4.71 -2.59
N THR A 272 -1.96 -5.09 -1.99
CA THR A 272 -3.10 -4.17 -1.76
C THR A 272 -3.18 -3.62 -0.35
N SER A 273 -2.67 -4.37 0.62
CA SER A 273 -2.66 -4.01 2.04
C SER A 273 -1.48 -4.65 2.75
N VAL A 274 -0.98 -3.94 3.78
CA VAL A 274 0.08 -4.40 4.67
C VAL A 274 -0.30 -3.99 6.09
N SER A 275 -0.30 -4.96 7.01
CA SER A 275 -0.52 -4.72 8.45
C SER A 275 0.80 -4.95 9.18
N PHE A 276 1.36 -3.89 9.75
CA PHE A 276 2.60 -3.98 10.52
C PHE A 276 2.32 -4.37 11.98
N PRO A 277 3.19 -5.18 12.61
CA PRO A 277 3.08 -5.51 14.03
C PRO A 277 3.59 -4.35 14.89
N GLU A 278 3.11 -4.26 16.13
CA GLU A 278 3.51 -3.20 17.07
C GLU A 278 4.98 -3.29 17.50
N SER A 279 5.61 -4.44 17.29
CA SER A 279 7.04 -4.66 17.53
C SER A 279 7.95 -4.02 16.48
N LEU A 280 7.42 -3.59 15.33
CA LEU A 280 8.22 -3.11 14.20
C LEU A 280 8.83 -1.74 14.49
N GLN A 281 10.16 -1.67 14.49
CA GLN A 281 10.91 -0.46 14.83
C GLN A 281 11.40 0.30 13.61
N THR A 282 11.76 -0.43 12.53
CA THR A 282 12.46 0.16 11.37
C THR A 282 11.95 -0.39 10.05
N ILE A 283 11.70 0.51 9.09
CA ILE A 283 11.42 0.20 7.69
C ILE A 283 12.53 0.80 6.83
N GLY A 284 13.25 -0.04 6.10
CA GLY A 284 14.38 0.32 5.24
C GLY A 284 13.97 1.16 4.03
N ASN A 285 14.98 1.73 3.37
CA ASN A 285 14.76 2.60 2.21
C ASN A 285 14.12 1.80 1.06
N ASN A 286 13.20 2.44 0.34
CA ASN A 286 12.47 1.84 -0.79
C ASN A 286 11.67 0.57 -0.44
N ALA A 287 11.43 0.26 0.85
CA ALA A 287 10.89 -1.04 1.26
C ALA A 287 9.56 -1.40 0.59
N PHE A 288 8.70 -0.43 0.26
CA PHE A 288 7.43 -0.60 -0.43
C PHE A 288 7.34 0.29 -1.69
N ALA A 289 8.48 0.68 -2.26
CA ALA A 289 8.51 1.50 -3.46
C ALA A 289 7.84 0.77 -4.64
N SER A 290 7.09 1.49 -5.46
CA SER A 290 6.34 0.97 -6.60
C SER A 290 5.31 -0.13 -6.27
N CYS A 291 4.83 -0.20 -5.02
CA CYS A 291 3.64 -0.99 -4.66
C CYS A 291 2.36 -0.30 -5.16
N GLY A 292 2.15 -0.29 -6.48
CA GLY A 292 1.12 0.53 -7.14
C GLY A 292 -0.33 0.24 -6.74
N SER A 293 -0.63 -0.96 -6.25
CA SER A 293 -1.98 -1.36 -5.79
C SER A 293 -2.21 -1.14 -4.28
N LEU A 294 -1.22 -0.65 -3.54
CA LEU A 294 -1.33 -0.48 -2.09
C LEU A 294 -2.29 0.66 -1.77
N THR A 295 -3.44 0.34 -1.17
CA THR A 295 -4.55 1.30 -0.98
C THR A 295 -4.53 2.01 0.37
N SER A 296 -4.00 1.33 1.39
CA SER A 296 -3.92 1.80 2.77
C SER A 296 -2.71 1.18 3.46
N VAL A 297 -2.18 1.92 4.43
CA VAL A 297 -1.07 1.48 5.27
C VAL A 297 -1.40 1.83 6.71
N SER A 298 -1.35 0.83 7.60
CA SER A 298 -1.47 1.02 9.05
C SER A 298 -0.07 0.99 9.67
N LEU A 299 0.47 2.16 10.01
CA LEU A 299 1.78 2.29 10.64
C LEU A 299 1.68 2.02 12.15
N PRO A 300 2.62 1.27 12.77
CA PRO A 300 2.56 0.92 14.19
C PRO A 300 2.98 2.11 15.07
N GLU A 301 2.47 2.18 16.31
CA GLU A 301 2.71 3.31 17.21
C GLU A 301 4.16 3.35 17.76
N SER A 302 4.93 2.28 17.57
CA SER A 302 6.35 2.20 17.91
C SER A 302 7.30 2.78 16.84
N LEU A 303 6.80 3.10 15.64
CA LEU A 303 7.63 3.52 14.51
C LEU A 303 8.17 4.95 14.68
N GLN A 304 9.49 5.07 14.85
CA GLN A 304 10.15 6.36 15.07
C GLN A 304 10.50 7.09 13.77
N THR A 305 10.80 6.35 12.70
CA THR A 305 11.30 6.92 11.44
C THR A 305 10.74 6.18 10.23
N ILE A 306 10.41 6.92 9.18
CA ILE A 306 10.17 6.39 7.84
C ILE A 306 11.40 6.72 6.99
N GLY A 307 12.03 5.70 6.40
CA GLY A 307 13.19 5.84 5.53
C GLY A 307 12.91 6.59 4.23
N SER A 308 13.93 6.71 3.38
CA SER A 308 13.79 7.33 2.07
C SER A 308 13.01 6.44 1.11
N SER A 309 12.13 7.04 0.29
CA SER A 309 11.37 6.38 -0.78
C SER A 309 10.52 5.18 -0.34
N VAL A 310 10.19 5.05 0.95
CA VAL A 310 9.54 3.84 1.49
C VAL A 310 8.25 3.48 0.75
N PHE A 311 7.39 4.45 0.45
CA PHE A 311 6.13 4.29 -0.28
C PHE A 311 6.13 5.08 -1.59
N GLU A 312 7.31 5.34 -2.17
CA GLU A 312 7.43 6.00 -3.47
C GLU A 312 6.59 5.26 -4.52
N SER A 313 5.85 5.98 -5.36
CA SER A 313 5.02 5.44 -6.43
C SER A 313 3.96 4.42 -5.97
N CYS A 314 3.53 4.47 -4.69
CA CYS A 314 2.30 3.80 -4.23
C CYS A 314 1.06 4.54 -4.76
N ALA A 315 0.82 4.45 -6.07
CA ALA A 315 -0.15 5.28 -6.79
C ALA A 315 -1.61 5.11 -6.33
N SER A 316 -1.98 3.97 -5.72
CA SER A 316 -3.33 3.73 -5.19
C SER A 316 -3.52 4.12 -3.72
N LEU A 317 -2.47 4.59 -3.04
CA LEU A 317 -2.55 4.93 -1.61
C LEU A 317 -3.43 6.18 -1.45
N THR A 318 -4.55 6.05 -0.75
CA THR A 318 -5.56 7.13 -0.64
C THR A 318 -5.41 7.96 0.63
N SER A 319 -4.98 7.32 1.72
CA SER A 319 -4.78 7.99 3.00
C SER A 319 -3.63 7.37 3.78
N VAL A 320 -2.96 8.20 4.58
CA VAL A 320 -1.94 7.75 5.54
C VAL A 320 -2.19 8.43 6.90
N ARG A 321 -2.20 7.62 7.95
CA ARG A 321 -2.21 8.08 9.35
C ARG A 321 -0.85 7.78 9.97
N PHE A 322 -0.18 8.81 10.45
CA PHE A 322 1.10 8.66 11.12
C PHE A 322 0.93 8.39 12.62
N PRO A 323 1.86 7.63 13.24
CA PRO A 323 1.84 7.37 14.68
C PRO A 323 2.32 8.59 15.48
N GLU A 324 1.98 8.65 16.77
CA GLU A 324 2.36 9.78 17.64
C GLU A 324 3.88 9.89 17.81
N SER A 325 4.58 8.75 17.85
CA SER A 325 6.03 8.63 18.09
C SER A 325 6.90 8.98 16.89
N LEU A 326 6.32 9.19 15.70
CA LEU A 326 7.08 9.45 14.48
C LEU A 326 7.87 10.76 14.59
N GLN A 327 9.19 10.70 14.43
CA GLN A 327 10.10 11.84 14.54
C GLN A 327 10.50 12.41 13.17
N SER A 328 10.62 11.57 12.14
CA SER A 328 11.06 12.00 10.81
C SER A 328 10.48 11.18 9.66
N ILE A 329 10.19 11.88 8.55
CA ILE A 329 9.85 11.29 7.24
C ILE A 329 11.02 11.53 6.28
N GLY A 330 11.52 10.47 5.63
CA GLY A 330 12.68 10.50 4.74
C GLY A 330 12.46 11.19 3.39
N PHE A 331 13.55 11.26 2.60
CA PHE A 331 13.55 11.79 1.23
C PHE A 331 12.59 10.98 0.35
N SER A 332 11.74 11.62 -0.46
CA SER A 332 10.82 10.97 -1.41
C SER A 332 9.88 9.88 -0.83
N ALA A 333 9.68 9.85 0.50
CA ALA A 333 9.01 8.74 1.19
C ALA A 333 7.62 8.38 0.65
N PHE A 334 6.86 9.33 0.12
CA PHE A 334 5.54 9.20 -0.50
C PHE A 334 5.50 9.90 -1.87
N GLU A 335 6.65 10.07 -2.53
CA GLU A 335 6.70 10.69 -3.86
C GLU A 335 5.83 9.89 -4.84
N SER A 336 5.08 10.59 -5.70
CA SER A 336 4.20 10.00 -6.71
C SER A 336 3.09 9.08 -6.15
N CYS A 337 2.69 9.26 -4.89
CA CYS A 337 1.42 8.74 -4.37
C CYS A 337 0.25 9.56 -4.93
N THR A 338 -0.06 9.37 -6.22
CA THR A 338 -0.95 10.25 -6.98
C THR A 338 -2.40 10.25 -6.50
N SER A 339 -2.89 9.17 -5.88
CA SER A 339 -4.25 9.09 -5.30
C SER A 339 -4.34 9.55 -3.83
N LEU A 340 -3.24 10.00 -3.23
CA LEU A 340 -3.22 10.38 -1.81
C LEU A 340 -4.00 11.68 -1.59
N THR A 341 -5.16 11.58 -0.95
CA THR A 341 -6.04 12.72 -0.64
C THR A 341 -5.94 13.18 0.81
N SER A 342 -5.51 12.29 1.72
CA SER A 342 -5.51 12.57 3.16
C SER A 342 -4.21 12.16 3.85
N VAL A 343 -3.58 13.13 4.51
CA VAL A 343 -2.39 12.93 5.35
C VAL A 343 -2.71 13.39 6.77
N ILE A 344 -2.70 12.45 7.72
CA ILE A 344 -3.18 12.68 9.09
C ILE A 344 -2.04 12.54 10.09
N PHE A 345 -1.79 13.63 10.83
CA PHE A 345 -0.93 13.63 12.01
C PHE A 345 -1.78 13.66 13.29
N PRO A 346 -1.44 12.88 14.32
CA PRO A 346 -2.16 12.89 15.59
C PRO A 346 -1.91 14.20 16.36
N ALA A 347 -2.80 14.53 17.30
CA ALA A 347 -2.75 15.80 18.04
C ALA A 347 -1.44 16.01 18.81
N ASN A 348 -0.84 14.92 19.32
CA ASN A 348 0.42 14.94 20.06
C ASN A 348 1.61 14.45 19.21
N ALA A 349 1.53 14.57 17.88
CA ALA A 349 2.61 14.15 16.98
C ALA A 349 3.98 14.72 17.40
N GLN A 350 5.01 13.88 17.38
CA GLN A 350 6.39 14.24 17.71
C GLN A 350 7.24 14.61 16.50
N LEU A 351 6.63 14.66 15.31
CA LEU A 351 7.32 14.85 14.03
C LEU A 351 8.14 16.15 14.00
N GLN A 352 9.44 16.03 13.76
CA GLN A 352 10.38 17.16 13.72
C GLN A 352 10.72 17.57 12.29
N THR A 353 10.87 16.62 11.37
CA THR A 353 11.40 16.87 10.03
C THR A 353 10.68 16.06 8.94
N ILE A 354 10.43 16.70 7.79
CA ILE A 354 10.00 16.03 6.56
C ILE A 354 11.08 16.23 5.49
N GLY A 355 11.54 15.14 4.87
CA GLY A 355 12.59 15.14 3.87
C GLY A 355 12.23 15.87 2.57
N ALA A 356 13.24 16.09 1.74
CA ALA A 356 13.03 16.65 0.40
C ALA A 356 12.20 15.69 -0.46
N SER A 357 11.34 16.25 -1.32
CA SER A 357 10.43 15.52 -2.22
C SER A 357 9.48 14.50 -1.55
N ALA A 358 9.35 14.51 -0.22
CA ALA A 358 8.67 13.44 0.52
C ALA A 358 7.20 13.20 0.11
N PHE A 359 6.50 14.21 -0.40
CA PHE A 359 5.14 14.12 -0.94
C PHE A 359 5.07 14.74 -2.35
N ALA A 360 6.19 14.79 -3.08
CA ALA A 360 6.20 15.34 -4.43
C ALA A 360 5.26 14.53 -5.33
N SER A 361 4.57 15.20 -6.27
CA SER A 361 3.62 14.61 -7.21
C SER A 361 2.43 13.86 -6.57
N CYS A 362 2.10 14.15 -5.30
CA CYS A 362 0.81 13.77 -4.69
C CYS A 362 -0.32 14.64 -5.26
N SER A 363 -0.66 14.42 -6.53
CA SER A 363 -1.55 15.30 -7.31
C SER A 363 -2.98 15.41 -6.78
N SER A 364 -3.46 14.42 -6.02
CA SER A 364 -4.80 14.43 -5.41
C SER A 364 -4.86 15.07 -4.02
N LEU A 365 -3.72 15.48 -3.44
CA LEU A 365 -3.71 16.10 -2.11
C LEU A 365 -4.24 17.54 -2.20
N GLU A 366 -5.38 17.81 -1.55
CA GLU A 366 -6.04 19.12 -1.58
C GLU A 366 -5.67 20.02 -0.39
N GLU A 367 -5.46 19.40 0.76
CA GLU A 367 -5.17 20.08 2.01
C GLU A 367 -4.14 19.34 2.86
N ILE A 368 -3.40 20.09 3.69
CA ILE A 368 -2.52 19.50 4.69
C ILE A 368 -2.48 20.33 5.96
N THR A 369 -2.50 19.64 7.11
CA THR A 369 -2.31 20.23 8.43
C THR A 369 -0.97 19.80 9.00
N PHE A 370 -0.08 20.76 9.25
CA PHE A 370 1.25 20.51 9.80
C PHE A 370 1.22 20.48 11.34
N PRO A 371 1.78 19.44 11.99
CA PRO A 371 1.79 19.33 13.44
C PRO A 371 2.65 20.42 14.09
N ALA A 372 2.32 20.82 15.32
CA ALA A 372 3.00 21.91 16.01
C ALA A 372 4.47 21.60 16.35
N SER A 373 4.84 20.31 16.38
CA SER A 373 6.21 19.83 16.58
C SER A 373 7.11 20.09 15.37
N LEU A 374 6.56 20.21 14.16
CA LEU A 374 7.33 20.25 12.92
C LEU A 374 8.26 21.47 12.89
N SER A 375 9.54 21.21 12.67
CA SER A 375 10.60 22.23 12.71
C SER A 375 11.23 22.51 11.35
N ALA A 376 11.25 21.52 10.46
CA ALA A 376 11.83 21.64 9.13
C ALA A 376 11.07 20.82 8.07
N ILE A 377 11.00 21.36 6.85
CA ILE A 377 10.59 20.65 5.63
C ILE A 377 11.68 20.80 4.58
N GLY A 378 11.89 19.75 3.80
CA GLY A 378 12.89 19.71 2.75
C GLY A 378 12.52 20.54 1.51
N VAL A 379 13.49 20.61 0.59
CA VAL A 379 13.30 21.14 -0.77
C VAL A 379 12.23 20.28 -1.47
N GLU A 380 11.34 20.91 -2.25
CA GLU A 380 10.37 20.19 -3.10
C GLU A 380 9.43 19.20 -2.37
N THR A 381 9.29 19.28 -1.04
CA THR A 381 8.47 18.34 -0.25
C THR A 381 7.05 18.12 -0.79
N PHE A 382 6.39 19.15 -1.31
CA PHE A 382 5.06 19.09 -1.94
C PHE A 382 5.11 19.59 -3.40
N ALA A 383 6.25 19.40 -4.08
CA ALA A 383 6.36 19.80 -5.47
C ALA A 383 5.32 19.06 -6.33
N TYR A 384 4.69 19.74 -7.28
CA TYR A 384 3.69 19.19 -8.21
C TYR A 384 2.43 18.57 -7.55
N CYS A 385 2.12 18.92 -6.30
CA CYS A 385 0.82 18.66 -5.68
C CYS A 385 -0.23 19.64 -6.23
N GLY A 386 -0.64 19.46 -7.50
CA GLY A 386 -1.42 20.45 -8.26
C GLY A 386 -2.76 20.87 -7.65
N ASN A 387 -3.39 20.01 -6.84
CA ASN A 387 -4.66 20.32 -6.17
C ASN A 387 -4.48 20.95 -4.77
N LEU A 388 -3.25 21.01 -4.25
CA LEU A 388 -2.97 21.49 -2.91
C LEU A 388 -3.25 22.99 -2.83
N SER A 389 -4.34 23.36 -2.16
CA SER A 389 -4.87 24.72 -2.09
C SER A 389 -5.16 25.18 -0.66
N SER A 390 -4.96 24.31 0.34
CA SER A 390 -5.16 24.62 1.75
C SER A 390 -3.99 24.13 2.60
N LEU A 391 -3.33 25.05 3.31
CA LEU A 391 -2.20 24.76 4.21
C LEU A 391 -2.55 25.23 5.62
N THR A 392 -2.55 24.32 6.61
CA THR A 392 -2.82 24.66 8.01
C THR A 392 -1.57 24.46 8.87
N PHE A 393 -1.15 25.50 9.58
CA PHE A 393 -0.01 25.45 10.50
C PHE A 393 -0.50 25.54 11.95
N LEU A 394 -0.14 24.56 12.79
CA LEU A 394 -0.54 24.51 14.21
C LEU A 394 0.41 25.21 15.17
N ARG A 395 1.59 25.62 14.69
CA ARG A 395 2.58 26.41 15.45
C ARG A 395 2.74 27.80 14.85
N ASP A 396 3.43 28.66 15.59
CA ASP A 396 3.84 29.97 15.11
C ASP A 396 4.89 29.83 13.97
N ALA A 397 4.88 30.77 13.01
CA ALA A 397 5.49 30.61 11.68
C ALA A 397 6.87 29.90 11.68
N PRO A 398 6.97 28.69 11.11
CA PRO A 398 8.23 27.94 11.07
C PRO A 398 9.29 28.66 10.22
N ALA A 399 10.56 28.52 10.62
CA ALA A 399 11.68 28.98 9.82
C ALA A 399 12.04 27.93 8.77
N PHE A 400 11.28 27.87 7.68
CA PHE A 400 11.64 27.01 6.55
C PHE A 400 12.86 27.59 5.82
N SER A 401 13.88 26.75 5.60
CA SER A 401 15.17 27.11 5.01
C SER A 401 15.24 26.86 3.49
N HIS A 402 14.21 26.27 2.89
CA HIS A 402 14.22 25.78 1.51
C HIS A 402 13.09 26.40 0.67
N PHE A 403 13.47 27.14 -0.37
CA PHE A 403 12.63 28.08 -1.14
C PHE A 403 11.71 27.44 -2.20
N SER A 404 11.55 26.11 -2.23
CA SER A 404 10.81 25.42 -3.31
C SER A 404 9.96 24.24 -2.84
N ALA A 405 9.62 24.17 -1.54
CA ALA A 405 8.81 23.09 -0.99
C ALA A 405 7.43 22.96 -1.65
N PHE A 406 6.91 24.03 -2.27
CA PHE A 406 5.55 24.11 -2.83
C PHE A 406 5.55 24.45 -4.33
N THR A 407 6.61 24.11 -5.06
CA THR A 407 6.66 24.35 -6.52
C THR A 407 5.55 23.59 -7.24
N GLY A 408 4.77 24.25 -8.10
CA GLY A 408 3.77 23.56 -8.93
C GLY A 408 2.50 23.11 -8.20
N ILE A 409 2.21 23.65 -7.02
CA ILE A 409 0.90 23.51 -6.36
C ILE A 409 -0.15 24.45 -6.98
N ALA A 410 -1.39 24.44 -6.46
CA ALA A 410 -2.47 25.30 -6.96
C ALA A 410 -2.06 26.79 -7.00
N SER A 411 -2.50 27.51 -8.04
CA SER A 411 -2.15 28.93 -8.23
C SER A 411 -2.79 29.86 -7.19
N ALA A 412 -3.88 29.43 -6.56
CA ALA A 412 -4.58 30.14 -5.49
C ALA A 412 -4.90 29.18 -4.35
N GLY A 413 -4.97 29.70 -3.13
CA GLY A 413 -5.21 28.89 -1.94
C GLY A 413 -5.30 29.71 -0.66
N VAL A 414 -5.43 29.01 0.46
CA VAL A 414 -5.52 29.61 1.79
C VAL A 414 -4.47 28.99 2.71
N ILE A 415 -3.76 29.86 3.42
CA ILE A 415 -2.84 29.52 4.50
C ILE A 415 -3.53 29.84 5.81
N TYR A 416 -3.89 28.81 6.55
CA TYR A 416 -4.45 28.87 7.88
C TYR A 416 -3.34 28.88 8.94
N TYR A 417 -3.37 29.88 9.82
CA TYR A 417 -2.37 30.07 10.87
C TYR A 417 -3.02 30.33 12.24
N PRO A 418 -2.31 30.10 13.37
CA PRO A 418 -2.91 30.30 14.68
C PRO A 418 -3.38 31.75 14.88
N ALA A 419 -4.65 31.94 15.22
CA ALA A 419 -5.22 33.27 15.44
C ALA A 419 -4.39 34.08 16.46
N GLY A 420 -4.10 35.34 16.12
CA GLY A 420 -3.27 36.23 16.94
C GLY A 420 -1.76 36.15 16.67
N SER A 421 -1.29 35.28 15.77
CA SER A 421 0.11 35.30 15.34
C SER A 421 0.41 36.54 14.48
N GLU A 422 1.48 37.24 14.84
CA GLU A 422 2.03 38.37 14.07
C GLU A 422 3.11 37.93 13.05
N LYS A 423 3.51 36.65 13.04
CA LYS A 423 4.60 36.17 12.19
C LYS A 423 4.17 35.81 10.77
N TYR A 424 2.89 35.48 10.57
CA TYR A 424 2.33 35.15 9.27
C TYR A 424 2.04 36.44 8.49
N THR A 425 3.05 36.88 7.73
CA THR A 425 2.98 38.09 6.90
C THR A 425 3.07 37.76 5.41
N GLU A 426 2.66 38.69 4.55
CA GLU A 426 2.85 38.56 3.09
C GLU A 426 4.33 38.39 2.71
N ALA A 427 5.25 39.03 3.44
CA ALA A 427 6.68 38.85 3.28
C ALA A 427 7.10 37.43 3.66
N TRP A 428 6.63 36.88 4.78
CA TRP A 428 6.89 35.49 5.15
C TRP A 428 6.39 34.51 4.08
N LYS A 429 5.16 34.68 3.59
CA LYS A 429 4.59 33.86 2.51
C LYS A 429 5.50 33.87 1.27
N LYS A 430 5.93 35.06 0.85
CA LYS A 430 6.79 35.24 -0.34
C LYS A 430 8.20 34.69 -0.14
N ASP A 431 8.82 34.98 1.01
CA ASP A 431 10.23 34.68 1.25
C ASP A 431 10.46 33.25 1.73
N LYS A 432 9.48 32.64 2.40
CA LYS A 432 9.61 31.30 3.01
C LYS A 432 8.88 30.21 2.24
N LEU A 433 7.70 30.51 1.68
CA LEU A 433 6.93 29.51 0.93
C LEU A 433 7.02 29.72 -0.59
N VAL A 434 7.38 30.93 -1.03
CA VAL A 434 7.49 31.32 -2.45
C VAL A 434 6.17 31.10 -3.20
N LEU A 435 5.05 31.39 -2.52
CA LEU A 435 3.71 31.26 -3.07
C LEU A 435 3.26 32.52 -3.82
N GLY A 436 2.35 32.32 -4.78
CA GLY A 436 1.79 33.39 -5.61
C GLY A 436 0.94 34.41 -4.83
N PRO A 437 0.59 35.54 -5.47
CA PRO A 437 -0.20 36.60 -4.83
C PRO A 437 -1.63 36.15 -4.46
N ASP A 438 -2.19 35.17 -5.18
CA ASP A 438 -3.57 34.69 -4.97
C ASP A 438 -3.73 33.73 -3.78
N TRP A 439 -2.62 33.40 -3.10
CA TRP A 439 -2.64 32.69 -1.82
C TRP A 439 -2.93 33.65 -0.66
N LYS A 440 -4.00 33.38 0.09
CA LYS A 440 -4.48 34.28 1.16
C LYS A 440 -4.09 33.76 2.53
N LEU A 441 -3.72 34.67 3.42
CA LEU A 441 -3.51 34.39 4.84
C LEU A 441 -4.86 34.50 5.57
N ALA A 442 -5.25 33.47 6.33
CA ALA A 442 -6.44 33.48 7.17
C ALA A 442 -6.16 32.94 8.59
N PRO A 443 -6.68 33.59 9.65
CA PRO A 443 -6.58 33.05 11.00
C PRO A 443 -7.40 31.76 11.11
N ALA A 444 -6.87 30.83 11.89
CA ALA A 444 -7.47 29.54 12.16
C ALA A 444 -7.75 29.39 13.65
N TYR A 445 -8.85 28.72 13.95
CA TYR A 445 -9.41 28.60 15.27
C TYR A 445 -9.56 27.13 15.64
N ARG A 446 -9.10 26.79 16.84
CA ARG A 446 -9.32 25.47 17.43
C ARG A 446 -10.81 25.18 17.61
N LEU A 447 -11.23 24.02 17.12
CA LEU A 447 -12.47 23.35 17.47
C LEU A 447 -12.15 22.21 18.43
N LYS A 448 -12.75 22.23 19.61
CA LYS A 448 -12.75 21.12 20.56
C LYS A 448 -14.12 20.41 20.47
N VAL A 449 -14.16 19.11 20.25
CA VAL A 449 -15.37 18.29 20.28
C VAL A 449 -15.36 17.45 21.55
N GLU A 450 -16.40 17.60 22.36
CA GLU A 450 -16.60 16.83 23.58
C GLU A 450 -17.70 15.80 23.35
N HIS A 451 -17.43 14.54 23.71
CA HIS A 451 -18.31 13.40 23.45
C HIS A 451 -18.60 13.19 21.96
N GLY A 452 -17.57 13.35 21.13
CA GLY A 452 -17.67 13.11 19.71
C GLY A 452 -16.33 13.27 18.98
N ALA A 453 -16.40 13.21 17.66
CA ALA A 453 -15.31 13.42 16.73
C ALA A 453 -15.51 14.69 15.90
N GLY A 454 -14.41 15.25 15.40
CA GLY A 454 -14.37 16.47 14.58
C GLY A 454 -13.45 17.57 15.14
N ASP A 455 -12.64 17.26 16.16
CA ASP A 455 -11.61 18.20 16.67
C ASP A 455 -10.64 18.60 15.57
N GLY A 456 -10.16 19.83 15.64
CA GLY A 456 -9.16 20.31 14.71
C GLY A 456 -8.91 21.81 14.81
N THR A 457 -8.22 22.34 13.82
CA THR A 457 -7.99 23.77 13.64
C THR A 457 -8.46 24.16 12.26
N TYR A 458 -9.38 25.12 12.20
CA TYR A 458 -10.13 25.42 10.98
C TYR A 458 -10.24 26.93 10.79
N GLY A 459 -10.36 27.36 9.53
CA GLY A 459 -10.73 28.74 9.21
C GLY A 459 -12.14 29.11 9.68
N ALA A 460 -12.41 30.40 9.78
CA ALA A 460 -13.78 30.89 9.94
C ALA A 460 -14.67 30.46 8.76
N ASP A 461 -15.94 30.18 9.04
CA ASP A 461 -16.96 29.70 8.10
C ASP A 461 -16.68 28.36 7.41
N VAL A 462 -15.56 27.69 7.73
CA VAL A 462 -15.29 26.31 7.32
C VAL A 462 -16.35 25.40 7.91
N ARG A 463 -16.83 24.47 7.08
CA ARG A 463 -17.86 23.49 7.39
C ARG A 463 -17.18 22.18 7.83
N VAL A 464 -17.31 21.83 9.09
CA VAL A 464 -16.69 20.66 9.73
C VAL A 464 -17.76 19.64 10.08
N THR A 465 -17.59 18.40 9.65
CA THR A 465 -18.48 17.32 10.10
C THR A 465 -18.14 16.93 11.54
N VAL A 466 -19.11 17.05 12.43
CA VAL A 466 -19.01 16.58 13.82
C VAL A 466 -19.94 15.40 14.04
N LYS A 467 -19.46 14.40 14.78
CA LYS A 467 -20.17 13.14 15.02
C LYS A 467 -20.14 12.80 16.50
N ALA A 468 -21.31 12.57 17.10
CA ALA A 468 -21.43 12.26 18.51
C ALA A 468 -20.94 10.83 18.78
N ASP A 469 -20.37 10.62 19.96
CA ASP A 469 -20.02 9.30 20.44
C ASP A 469 -21.29 8.47 20.68
N THR A 470 -21.11 7.16 20.84
CA THR A 470 -22.20 6.29 21.28
C THR A 470 -22.78 6.80 22.61
N PRO A 471 -24.10 7.04 22.71
CA PRO A 471 -24.73 7.47 23.95
C PRO A 471 -24.42 6.53 25.12
N PRO A 472 -24.31 7.06 26.35
CA PRO A 472 -24.29 6.23 27.56
C PRO A 472 -25.50 5.29 27.64
N SER A 473 -25.35 4.16 28.35
CA SER A 473 -26.44 3.19 28.51
C SER A 473 -27.68 3.82 29.13
N GLY A 474 -28.86 3.58 28.53
CA GLY A 474 -30.13 4.16 28.97
C GLY A 474 -30.37 5.59 28.48
N GLN A 475 -29.49 6.13 27.63
CA GLN A 475 -29.63 7.45 27.04
C GLN A 475 -29.66 7.41 25.51
N VAL A 476 -30.24 8.45 24.92
CA VAL A 476 -30.21 8.74 23.50
C VAL A 476 -29.55 10.09 23.27
N PHE A 477 -28.97 10.29 22.08
CA PHE A 477 -28.49 11.61 21.66
C PHE A 477 -29.62 12.63 21.78
N ASP A 478 -29.37 13.74 22.47
CA ASP A 478 -30.32 14.83 22.61
C ASP A 478 -30.05 15.90 21.55
N LYS A 479 -28.91 16.57 21.65
CA LYS A 479 -28.49 17.64 20.72
C LYS A 479 -27.01 17.99 20.88
N TRP A 480 -26.50 18.76 19.94
CA TRP A 480 -25.26 19.50 20.06
C TRP A 480 -25.46 20.85 20.73
N VAL A 481 -24.51 21.22 21.59
CA VAL A 481 -24.37 22.59 22.10
C VAL A 481 -22.98 23.13 21.75
N SER A 482 -22.83 24.44 21.63
CA SER A 482 -21.55 25.05 21.30
C SER A 482 -21.30 26.35 22.04
N SER A 483 -20.02 26.68 22.26
CA SER A 483 -19.58 27.97 22.80
C SER A 483 -19.56 29.09 21.75
N GLY A 484 -19.88 28.78 20.50
CA GLY A 484 -19.89 29.67 19.34
C GLY A 484 -20.21 28.91 18.05
N GLY A 485 -20.27 29.60 16.91
CA GLY A 485 -20.58 28.98 15.61
C GLY A 485 -22.04 28.56 15.47
N ARG A 486 -22.35 27.74 14.47
CA ARG A 486 -23.70 27.21 14.24
C ARG A 486 -23.68 25.82 13.62
N PHE A 487 -24.69 25.01 13.90
CA PHE A 487 -24.88 23.70 13.27
C PHE A 487 -25.87 23.82 12.11
N ASP A 488 -25.71 23.00 11.07
CA ASP A 488 -26.78 22.81 10.06
C ASP A 488 -28.02 22.20 10.74
N ASN A 489 -27.81 21.19 11.58
CA ASN A 489 -28.85 20.56 12.39
C ASN A 489 -28.27 20.08 13.73
N ALA A 490 -28.49 20.82 14.80
CA ALA A 490 -27.97 20.47 16.13
C ALA A 490 -28.62 19.20 16.72
N ASN A 491 -29.78 18.78 16.22
CA ASN A 491 -30.51 17.61 16.71
C ASN A 491 -30.13 16.31 15.97
N SER A 492 -29.17 16.37 15.05
CA SER A 492 -28.62 15.20 14.38
C SER A 492 -27.31 14.77 15.05
N ALA A 493 -27.20 13.48 15.40
CA ALA A 493 -25.99 12.90 15.98
C ALA A 493 -24.76 13.03 15.06
N THR A 494 -24.95 13.21 13.76
CA THR A 494 -23.91 13.62 12.81
C THR A 494 -24.39 14.85 12.04
N THR A 495 -23.65 15.94 12.10
CA THR A 495 -24.07 17.22 11.53
C THR A 495 -22.86 18.04 11.08
N THR A 496 -23.10 19.06 10.26
CA THR A 496 -22.07 20.05 9.95
C THR A 496 -22.07 21.13 11.01
N PHE A 497 -20.92 21.38 11.62
CA PHE A 497 -20.63 22.58 12.40
C PHE A 497 -19.93 23.62 11.51
N ILE A 498 -20.40 24.86 11.55
CA ILE A 498 -19.83 25.99 10.81
C ILE A 498 -19.01 26.82 11.78
N MET A 499 -17.70 26.86 11.54
CA MET A 499 -16.72 27.46 12.43
C MET A 499 -16.91 28.97 12.61
N PRO A 500 -16.97 29.49 13.85
CA PRO A 500 -16.94 30.93 14.07
C PRO A 500 -15.52 31.48 13.88
N ALA A 501 -15.39 32.81 13.78
CA ALA A 501 -14.11 33.51 13.86
C ALA A 501 -13.57 33.59 15.32
N ALA A 502 -13.65 32.47 16.05
CA ALA A 502 -13.20 32.32 17.43
C ALA A 502 -12.98 30.84 17.74
N HIS A 503 -12.22 30.55 18.80
CA HIS A 503 -12.16 29.19 19.34
C HIS A 503 -13.54 28.72 19.76
N ALA A 504 -13.88 27.48 19.42
CA ALA A 504 -15.17 26.90 19.74
C ALA A 504 -14.99 25.55 20.42
N THR A 505 -15.86 25.28 21.39
CA THR A 505 -16.10 23.93 21.91
C THR A 505 -17.51 23.53 21.50
N VAL A 506 -17.66 22.33 20.98
CA VAL A 506 -18.95 21.70 20.71
C VAL A 506 -19.07 20.46 21.58
N THR A 507 -20.23 20.22 22.16
CA THR A 507 -20.45 19.11 23.10
C THR A 507 -21.70 18.35 22.68
N ALA A 508 -21.58 17.04 22.47
CA ALA A 508 -22.74 16.18 22.30
C ALA A 508 -23.40 15.98 23.66
N THR A 509 -24.71 16.21 23.73
CA THR A 509 -25.50 15.99 24.95
C THR A 509 -26.43 14.80 24.75
N TYR A 510 -26.68 14.09 25.84
CA TYR A 510 -27.50 12.89 25.86
C TYR A 510 -28.60 13.04 26.93
N LYS A 511 -29.76 12.42 26.69
CA LYS A 511 -30.90 12.41 27.60
C LYS A 511 -31.38 11.00 27.85
N ASP A 512 -32.05 10.78 28.98
CA ASP A 512 -32.60 9.48 29.30
C ASP A 512 -33.63 9.02 28.26
N ASP A 513 -33.54 7.75 27.89
CA ASP A 513 -34.48 7.07 27.00
C ASP A 513 -35.75 6.70 27.78
N THR A 514 -36.38 7.70 28.40
CA THR A 514 -37.66 7.51 29.08
C THR A 514 -38.80 7.79 28.10
N PRO A 515 -39.69 6.83 27.83
CA PRO A 515 -40.94 7.12 27.14
C PRO A 515 -41.72 8.18 27.93
N PRO A 516 -42.44 9.12 27.28
CA PRO A 516 -43.36 9.98 28.00
C PRO A 516 -44.32 9.11 28.83
N PRO A 517 -44.70 9.52 30.06
CA PRO A 517 -45.57 8.70 30.91
C PRO A 517 -46.82 8.33 30.12
N GLY A 518 -46.98 7.04 29.85
CA GLY A 518 -48.11 6.52 29.10
C GLY A 518 -49.38 6.82 29.86
N HIS A 519 -50.30 7.58 29.24
CA HIS A 519 -51.69 7.60 29.63
C HIS A 519 -52.50 6.88 28.55
N THR A 520 -53.51 6.13 28.97
CA THR A 520 -54.39 5.38 28.08
C THR A 520 -55.77 6.02 28.06
N HIS A 521 -56.30 6.27 26.87
CA HIS A 521 -57.68 6.67 26.69
C HIS A 521 -58.58 5.43 26.74
N PHE A 522 -59.51 5.38 27.69
CA PHE A 522 -60.64 4.45 27.65
C PHE A 522 -61.86 5.18 27.12
N PHE A 523 -62.35 4.76 25.96
CA PHE A 523 -63.70 5.11 25.50
C PHE A 523 -64.65 4.00 25.95
N ASP A 524 -65.48 4.29 26.95
CA ASP A 524 -66.67 3.48 27.19
C ASP A 524 -67.87 4.05 26.40
N SER A 525 -68.94 3.25 26.30
CA SER A 525 -70.13 3.54 25.50
C SER A 525 -71.02 4.69 26.01
N ALA A 526 -70.62 5.46 27.03
CA ALA A 526 -71.37 6.61 27.53
C ALA A 526 -70.97 7.96 26.90
N TRP A 527 -69.95 8.00 26.02
CA TRP A 527 -69.39 9.26 25.51
C TRP A 527 -69.61 9.45 24.01
N ARG A 528 -70.81 9.91 23.64
CA ARG A 528 -71.09 10.51 22.33
C ARG A 528 -72.07 11.68 22.47
N TYR A 529 -71.53 12.89 22.25
CA TYR A 529 -72.21 14.16 21.92
C TYR A 529 -73.18 14.77 22.93
N ASP A 530 -73.01 16.06 23.22
CA ASP A 530 -74.13 16.94 23.57
C ASP A 530 -74.81 17.48 22.29
N ASN A 531 -75.98 18.10 22.43
CA ASN A 531 -76.84 18.53 21.32
C ASN A 531 -76.22 19.62 20.41
N ASN A 532 -75.00 20.09 20.69
CA ASN A 532 -74.29 21.10 19.91
C ASN A 532 -72.92 20.64 19.37
N ASN A 533 -72.61 19.33 19.40
CA ASN A 533 -71.38 18.76 18.85
C ASN A 533 -70.05 19.23 19.52
N HIS A 534 -70.04 19.50 20.83
CA HIS A 534 -68.80 19.73 21.57
C HIS A 534 -68.31 18.48 22.34
N TRP A 535 -67.00 18.40 22.56
CA TRP A 535 -66.34 17.38 23.40
C TRP A 535 -66.36 17.83 24.87
N HIS A 536 -66.64 16.91 25.79
CA HIS A 536 -66.42 17.12 27.22
C HIS A 536 -64.98 16.68 27.60
N GLU A 537 -64.33 17.44 28.49
CA GLU A 537 -62.96 17.20 28.98
C GLU A 537 -62.74 15.81 29.63
N CYS A 538 -61.50 15.35 29.55
CA CYS A 538 -60.94 14.25 30.33
C CYS A 538 -60.29 14.80 31.61
N THR A 539 -60.52 14.18 32.78
CA THR A 539 -59.85 14.53 34.04
C THR A 539 -58.39 14.05 34.05
N ALA A 540 -57.44 14.96 33.86
CA ALA A 540 -56.12 14.86 34.48
C ALA A 540 -56.17 15.59 35.84
N GLY A 541 -55.58 14.98 36.85
CA GLY A 541 -55.69 15.42 38.24
C GLY A 541 -54.83 16.63 38.56
N ASP A 542 -55.26 17.81 38.16
CA ASP A 542 -54.72 19.08 38.64
C ASP A 542 -55.73 20.19 38.29
N GLY A 543 -56.46 20.62 39.31
CA GLY A 543 -57.51 21.63 39.15
C GLY A 543 -56.96 22.98 38.69
N ALA A 544 -57.19 23.32 37.43
CA ALA A 544 -57.37 24.69 36.95
C ALA A 544 -58.09 24.63 35.59
N ARG A 545 -59.38 25.02 35.56
CA ARG A 545 -60.14 25.17 34.32
C ARG A 545 -59.84 26.54 33.72
N ALA A 546 -59.32 26.57 32.50
CA ALA A 546 -59.36 27.73 31.62
C ALA A 546 -59.62 27.22 30.19
N ASP A 547 -60.55 27.87 29.48
CA ASP A 547 -61.01 27.49 28.15
C ASP A 547 -59.84 27.24 27.18
N GLU A 548 -59.66 25.99 26.72
CA GLU A 548 -58.66 25.66 25.70
C GLU A 548 -59.26 25.71 24.29
N ALA A 549 -58.50 26.33 23.39
CA ALA A 549 -58.85 26.54 21.99
C ALA A 549 -59.10 25.22 21.24
N ALA A 550 -59.90 25.27 20.17
CA ALA A 550 -60.19 24.11 19.35
C ALA A 550 -58.89 23.48 18.79
N HIS A 551 -58.72 22.16 19.00
CA HIS A 551 -57.67 21.34 18.41
C HIS A 551 -57.85 21.33 16.88
N THR A 552 -57.25 22.31 16.22
CA THR A 552 -57.33 22.52 14.79
C THR A 552 -56.00 22.12 14.15
N ALA A 553 -56.04 21.69 12.90
CA ALA A 553 -54.82 21.39 12.16
C ALA A 553 -54.05 22.67 11.87
N SER A 554 -52.75 22.64 12.16
CA SER A 554 -51.82 23.70 11.77
C SER A 554 -51.78 23.85 10.25
N GLU A 555 -51.19 24.94 9.80
CA GLU A 555 -50.66 24.98 8.43
C GLU A 555 -49.58 23.91 8.26
N TRP A 556 -49.31 23.53 7.00
CA TRP A 556 -48.31 22.52 6.71
C TRP A 556 -46.91 22.95 7.14
N ILE A 557 -46.26 22.12 7.95
CA ILE A 557 -44.88 22.26 8.40
C ILE A 557 -44.01 21.37 7.51
N THR A 558 -42.98 21.93 6.87
CA THR A 558 -42.10 21.17 5.96
C THR A 558 -40.97 20.51 6.74
N ASP A 559 -40.93 19.18 6.74
CA ASP A 559 -39.93 18.37 7.43
C ASP A 559 -38.66 18.20 6.60
N LYS A 560 -38.83 18.02 5.28
CA LYS A 560 -37.75 17.92 4.30
C LYS A 560 -38.17 18.66 3.04
N ALA A 561 -37.41 19.67 2.62
CA ALA A 561 -37.65 20.33 1.34
C ALA A 561 -37.35 19.36 0.17
N ALA A 562 -38.19 19.38 -0.86
CA ALA A 562 -37.97 18.57 -2.05
C ALA A 562 -36.76 19.07 -2.87
N ALA A 563 -35.87 18.15 -3.25
CA ALA A 563 -34.74 18.43 -4.12
C ALA A 563 -35.08 18.11 -5.59
N LYS A 564 -34.16 18.36 -6.53
CA LYS A 564 -34.40 18.07 -7.96
C LYS A 564 -34.70 16.61 -8.25
N THR A 565 -34.13 15.69 -7.48
CA THR A 565 -34.21 14.23 -7.71
C THR A 565 -34.79 13.44 -6.52
N GLU A 566 -35.12 14.11 -5.41
CA GLU A 566 -35.65 13.46 -4.20
C GLU A 566 -36.89 14.16 -3.68
N ALA A 567 -37.89 13.36 -3.27
CA ALA A 567 -39.10 13.87 -2.67
C ALA A 567 -38.82 14.46 -1.28
N GLY A 568 -39.52 15.55 -0.96
CA GLY A 568 -39.59 16.14 0.36
C GLY A 568 -40.74 15.56 1.18
N SER A 569 -40.96 16.08 2.38
CA SER A 569 -42.08 15.71 3.25
C SER A 569 -42.56 16.89 4.09
N ARG A 570 -43.84 16.89 4.43
CA ARG A 570 -44.48 17.87 5.32
C ARG A 570 -45.55 17.21 6.18
N HIS A 571 -45.89 17.83 7.30
CA HIS A 571 -46.97 17.38 8.18
C HIS A 571 -47.84 18.54 8.69
N LYS A 572 -49.07 18.24 9.11
CA LYS A 572 -49.92 19.12 9.91
C LYS A 572 -50.02 18.55 11.30
N GLU A 573 -49.85 19.39 12.30
CA GLU A 573 -49.96 19.03 13.71
C GLU A 573 -51.12 19.76 14.37
N CYS A 574 -51.54 19.31 15.54
CA CYS A 574 -52.55 20.02 16.32
C CYS A 574 -51.97 21.35 16.81
N THR A 575 -52.66 22.47 16.58
CA THR A 575 -52.25 23.81 17.04
C THR A 575 -52.19 23.96 18.56
N VAL A 576 -52.75 22.99 19.31
CA VAL A 576 -52.79 22.99 20.77
C VAL A 576 -51.80 21.99 21.36
N CYS A 577 -51.73 20.77 20.83
CA CYS A 577 -50.92 19.69 21.41
C CYS A 577 -49.79 19.16 20.52
N HIS A 578 -49.60 19.73 19.32
CA HIS A 578 -48.55 19.36 18.35
C HIS A 578 -48.55 17.88 17.91
N TYR A 579 -49.64 17.15 18.18
CA TYR A 579 -49.81 15.80 17.64
C TYR A 579 -49.90 15.85 16.12
N VAL A 580 -49.07 15.07 15.42
CA VAL A 580 -49.07 14.98 13.96
C VAL A 580 -50.36 14.33 13.47
N MET A 581 -51.24 15.13 12.89
CA MET A 581 -52.56 14.70 12.43
C MET A 581 -52.55 14.25 10.97
N GLN A 582 -51.67 14.81 10.14
CA GLN A 582 -51.53 14.44 8.73
C GLN A 582 -50.08 14.57 8.28
N THR A 583 -49.64 13.68 7.40
CA THR A 583 -48.32 13.73 6.75
C THR A 583 -48.48 13.59 5.24
N GLU A 584 -47.66 14.29 4.46
CA GLU A 584 -47.68 14.28 3.01
C GLU A 584 -46.25 14.33 2.43
N SER A 585 -46.05 13.65 1.30
CA SER A 585 -44.81 13.70 0.53
C SER A 585 -44.85 14.82 -0.50
N ILE A 586 -43.80 15.62 -0.59
CA ILE A 586 -43.65 16.72 -1.56
C ILE A 586 -42.87 16.19 -2.76
N ALA A 587 -43.45 16.29 -3.96
CA ALA A 587 -42.78 15.81 -5.17
C ALA A 587 -41.44 16.55 -5.45
N PRO A 588 -40.43 15.88 -6.05
CA PRO A 588 -39.19 16.50 -6.49
C PRO A 588 -39.44 17.69 -7.43
N THR A 589 -38.55 18.68 -7.44
CA THR A 589 -38.74 19.94 -8.18
C THR A 589 -38.11 19.96 -9.59
N GLY A 590 -37.48 18.86 -10.02
CA GLY A 590 -36.95 18.72 -11.39
C GLY A 590 -38.02 18.21 -12.38
N PRO A 591 -37.88 18.51 -13.69
CA PRO A 591 -38.77 17.95 -14.70
C PRO A 591 -38.64 16.42 -14.74
N THR A 592 -39.77 15.72 -14.82
CA THR A 592 -39.84 14.25 -15.01
C THR A 592 -39.54 13.81 -16.45
N ASP A 593 -39.15 14.74 -17.33
CA ASP A 593 -38.86 14.45 -18.73
C ASP A 593 -37.37 14.14 -18.94
N ILE A 594 -37.10 12.89 -19.28
CA ILE A 594 -35.82 12.48 -19.88
C ILE A 594 -35.85 12.92 -21.35
N THR A 595 -35.05 13.94 -21.71
CA THR A 595 -34.62 14.15 -23.09
C THR A 595 -33.31 13.41 -23.34
N VAL A 596 -33.36 12.36 -24.15
CA VAL A 596 -32.21 11.80 -24.88
C VAL A 596 -32.50 11.96 -26.36
N ASP A 597 -31.48 12.33 -27.12
CA ASP A 597 -31.49 12.66 -28.56
C ASP A 597 -32.50 11.87 -29.42
N GLY A 598 -33.47 12.61 -29.96
CA GLY A 598 -34.15 12.39 -31.25
C GLY A 598 -34.46 10.97 -31.73
N ALA A 599 -35.55 10.37 -31.25
CA ALA A 599 -36.59 9.67 -32.05
C ALA A 599 -37.67 9.06 -31.11
N PRO A 600 -38.98 9.08 -31.47
CA PRO A 600 -40.04 8.60 -30.58
C PRO A 600 -40.28 7.09 -30.72
N PHE A 601 -40.35 6.38 -29.59
CA PHE A 601 -41.06 5.11 -29.45
C PHE A 601 -42.20 5.27 -28.42
N THR A 602 -43.39 4.83 -28.79
CA THR A 602 -44.58 4.78 -27.93
C THR A 602 -44.53 3.54 -27.03
N VAL A 603 -44.64 3.74 -25.72
CA VAL A 603 -45.01 2.68 -24.76
C VAL A 603 -46.40 2.99 -24.23
N THR A 604 -47.37 2.16 -24.60
CA THR A 604 -48.74 2.21 -24.09
C THR A 604 -48.77 1.64 -22.68
N ILE A 605 -49.09 2.47 -21.69
CA ILE A 605 -49.32 2.04 -20.31
C ILE A 605 -50.77 1.54 -20.23
N ASN A 606 -50.95 0.24 -19.95
CA ASN A 606 -52.27 -0.33 -19.70
C ASN A 606 -52.51 -0.33 -18.18
N GLU A 607 -53.51 0.42 -17.74
CA GLU A 607 -53.98 0.41 -16.35
C GLU A 607 -54.61 -0.95 -16.01
N SER A 608 -54.01 -1.66 -15.06
CA SER A 608 -54.60 -2.69 -14.16
C SER A 608 -53.45 -3.63 -13.77
N THR A 609 -53.03 -3.71 -12.51
CA THR A 609 -53.77 -4.49 -11.53
C THR A 609 -53.10 -4.36 -10.16
N ILE A 610 -53.90 -3.91 -9.18
CA ILE A 610 -53.81 -4.32 -7.79
C ILE A 610 -54.10 -5.83 -7.74
N PRO A 611 -53.37 -6.66 -6.99
CA PRO A 611 -53.86 -7.99 -6.65
C PRO A 611 -54.34 -8.04 -5.19
N GLN A 612 -55.65 -8.22 -5.02
CA GLN A 612 -56.22 -8.88 -3.85
C GLN A 612 -56.40 -10.38 -4.13
N THR A 613 -55.87 -11.19 -3.20
CA THR A 613 -56.32 -12.52 -2.72
C THR A 613 -56.66 -13.68 -3.69
N GLY A 614 -56.00 -14.83 -3.45
CA GLY A 614 -56.62 -16.17 -3.53
C GLY A 614 -55.98 -17.20 -4.48
N ASP A 615 -55.37 -18.26 -3.91
CA ASP A 615 -55.26 -19.69 -4.35
C ASP A 615 -55.06 -20.05 -5.85
N THR A 616 -54.27 -21.04 -6.32
CA THR A 616 -53.44 -22.15 -5.80
C THR A 616 -52.54 -22.64 -6.96
N ALA A 617 -51.27 -23.00 -6.73
CA ALA A 617 -50.50 -24.13 -7.33
C ALA A 617 -48.96 -23.89 -7.34
N ASN A 618 -48.28 -24.62 -6.47
CA ASN A 618 -46.81 -24.77 -6.30
C ASN A 618 -46.22 -25.76 -7.36
N PRO A 619 -44.89 -25.92 -7.61
CA PRO A 619 -43.75 -25.64 -6.72
C PRO A 619 -42.44 -24.99 -7.28
N LEU A 620 -41.64 -24.45 -6.33
CA LEU A 620 -40.20 -24.04 -6.31
C LEU A 620 -39.21 -24.94 -7.13
N PRO A 621 -37.88 -24.63 -7.33
CA PRO A 621 -36.95 -23.68 -6.64
C PRO A 621 -35.86 -22.94 -7.53
N TRP A 622 -34.87 -22.29 -6.87
CA TRP A 622 -33.56 -21.71 -7.32
C TRP A 622 -33.63 -20.22 -7.76
N LEU A 623 -32.92 -19.24 -7.17
CA LEU A 623 -31.50 -19.22 -6.79
C LEU A 623 -31.24 -18.10 -5.73
N LEU A 624 -30.43 -18.40 -4.71
CA LEU A 624 -29.92 -17.46 -3.72
C LEU A 624 -28.38 -17.54 -3.81
N ALA A 625 -27.73 -16.49 -4.29
CA ALA A 625 -26.27 -16.22 -4.24
C ALA A 625 -26.10 -14.77 -4.75
N MET A 626 -25.53 -13.77 -4.05
CA MET A 626 -24.43 -13.68 -3.06
C MET A 626 -24.85 -12.65 -1.97
N LEU A 627 -24.86 -12.98 -0.68
CA LEU A 627 -23.82 -12.70 0.35
C LEU A 627 -23.21 -11.28 0.27
N ALA A 628 -23.52 -10.36 1.21
CA ALA A 628 -23.00 -10.21 2.60
C ALA A 628 -21.70 -9.37 2.62
N ALA A 629 -21.37 -8.51 3.59
CA ALA A 629 -21.52 -8.48 5.05
C ALA A 629 -21.39 -7.00 5.54
N LEU A 630 -21.68 -6.55 6.78
CA LEU A 630 -21.30 -6.91 8.16
C LEU A 630 -22.32 -6.17 9.07
N THR A 631 -22.80 -6.59 10.23
CA THR A 631 -22.20 -7.24 11.42
C THR A 631 -23.37 -7.98 12.14
N GLY A 632 -23.29 -9.23 12.59
CA GLY A 632 -22.35 -9.74 13.58
C GLY A 632 -22.92 -9.59 15.00
N GLY A 633 -23.57 -10.65 15.53
CA GLY A 633 -23.66 -10.86 16.99
C GLY A 633 -25.00 -11.27 17.61
N ALA A 634 -25.23 -12.61 17.70
CA ALA A 634 -25.92 -13.37 18.77
C ALA A 634 -27.39 -13.08 19.14
N ALA A 635 -28.26 -14.02 19.49
CA ALA A 635 -28.35 -15.49 19.45
C ALA A 635 -29.76 -15.88 19.93
N LEU A 636 -30.15 -17.14 19.66
CA LEU A 636 -31.16 -17.95 20.36
C LEU A 636 -32.68 -17.84 20.00
N LEU A 637 -33.11 -18.88 19.26
CA LEU A 637 -34.04 -19.95 19.69
C LEU A 637 -35.52 -19.61 20.01
N LEU A 638 -36.45 -20.04 19.15
CA LEU A 638 -37.37 -21.19 19.36
C LEU A 638 -38.61 -21.20 18.44
N TYR A 639 -38.69 -22.23 17.60
CA TYR A 639 -39.82 -23.17 17.41
C TYR A 639 -41.29 -22.70 17.56
N ARG A 640 -42.10 -22.90 16.49
CA ARG A 640 -43.23 -23.88 16.39
C ARG A 640 -44.03 -23.62 15.10
N LYS A 641 -44.05 -24.55 14.13
CA LYS A 641 -45.04 -25.65 13.95
C LYS A 641 -46.51 -25.20 13.87
N CYS A 642 -47.12 -25.32 12.68
CA CYS A 642 -48.22 -26.27 12.34
C CYS A 642 -48.83 -25.85 10.98
N ARG A 643 -48.76 -26.65 9.90
CA ARG A 643 -49.49 -27.88 9.53
C ARG A 643 -50.97 -27.68 9.12
N CYS A 644 -51.25 -28.21 7.92
CA CYS A 644 -52.51 -28.80 7.40
C CYS A 644 -53.56 -27.79 6.87
N THR A 645 -54.30 -28.01 5.76
CA THR A 645 -54.63 -29.22 4.97
C THR A 645 -55.38 -28.83 3.67
N LYS A 646 -55.20 -29.61 2.58
CA LYS A 646 -56.19 -30.13 1.56
C LYS A 646 -57.45 -29.28 1.22
N ARG A 647 -58.00 -29.20 -0.01
CA ARG A 647 -58.11 -30.16 -1.14
C ARG A 647 -58.81 -29.47 -2.33
N ARG A 648 -58.34 -29.77 -3.54
CA ARG A 648 -58.96 -29.81 -4.90
C ARG A 648 -60.45 -29.45 -5.08
N GLY A 649 -60.69 -28.65 -6.11
CA GLY A 649 -61.73 -28.82 -7.14
C GLY A 649 -61.08 -28.52 -8.48
#